data_AF-A0A1F6EII2-F1
#
_entry.id   AF-A0A1F6EII2-F1
#
_cell.length_a   1.000
_cell.length_b   1.000
_cell.length_c   1.000
_cell.angle_alpha   90.00
_cell.angle_beta   90.00
_cell.angle_gamma   90.00
#
_symmetry.space_group_name_H-M   'P 1'
#
loop_
_entity.id
_entity.type
_entity.pdbx_description
1 polymer ?
#
loop_
_entity_poly.entity_id
_entity_poly.type
_entity_poly.pdbx_seq_one_letter_code
_entity_poly.pdbx_strand_id
1 'polypeptide(L)'
;MEVKMTRQKKTVSKRELNARDKEVVETLMRRVGNYKSPDEFAAALLKKVPLNRFKTAERVLGHVAKLGFTVPEFEKRRSRFHGMRQIVTDIIDVVMAGTKPPENIDALKKVVLEKSPEEHRASITTPLLFDLLYEYYFDVEKREQLLAAALKVDRDANQFLADLKRISRERIPPAWVIAAKFDDMHGRTSAPQETTAHSLPGILRMPFTDAKDRELQETTFEKPYHALPDSDKVQFNIAAIAAPKIGLPFLEEDIASNLVRCGLATVRKMHCDALVIGGGLFEVVFQKTTGANRLLKDLVLGNKLDVKALAEHYQEEARRIIESGTMEPIYMTAAERFAELLRGWYKASIRPTGKPEFTGPVYVVLAPDDLAIVRIMTYFELLYQQHKKFSEASSAASYAAKMLTEAKKNLAQARKDDDSSLIAESEVTVAEAQKEFDEAVELKTRTRATNFDPKQNRTIYDRALSYLITQIEEKIPNAVVVDQGRAYMKFGKSQHIFRFVSSGDRSAYYAELGNYGPSQRAGMLPDMTVVMHPASVYFRKTARQNYKDGKMFGEGFFVEAPTLIDRNLILERTRGQRVPLAVSKAVSDPMYSGGMLIVTTHPDLGVDSKMLTSEMVRDIGKSTTPKTPAKTLWIMEATDSHIGGAMRVRLTRHDGTPIGLTEASLELMKRSGIDKSGAAHVGMFLVADDILHGNHYGTEKRIHYIEQSTARVLQNLSARLKEAEALGGTRLQEHYRETTRALASQLAVRVPHLLTGQMLELTDAVINPYRDVFKAILVRAHRSRVIVRGISEYTRLPDMRDLGIINFGSGNHATKTTDGMFHEGLMVAEFLRQGLKNDPDLAGLDMERLIRGFLFQDQAIGYGTVSVDNKFTYGLHFANTPPKRDSWLDVLHGWVQVNRRRGNPSTMLNNMPVVHITGDKHFCATCFAGGDLYVMGPAATHTDSFAELAGGLPENNSGVAFIGLPIEGPDSGPIHVVHLTPTVMQDYIGEKDKPFPWNELLPNPA
;
A
#
# COMPACT_ATOMS: atom_id res chain seq x y z
N MET A 1 25.03 -5.81 33.33
CA MET A 1 24.82 -4.36 33.08
C MET A 1 23.34 -4.06 33.30
N GLU A 2 22.97 -3.58 34.50
CA GLU A 2 21.63 -3.08 34.81
C GLU A 2 21.53 -1.60 34.44
N VAL A 3 20.53 -1.22 33.64
CA VAL A 3 20.24 0.18 33.33
C VAL A 3 19.14 0.68 34.26
N LYS A 4 19.49 1.53 35.23
CA LYS A 4 18.56 2.30 36.06
C LYS A 4 17.92 3.41 35.22
N MET A 5 16.61 3.34 34.97
CA MET A 5 15.82 4.47 34.50
C MET A 5 15.56 5.46 35.66
N THR A 6 16.20 6.63 35.62
CA THR A 6 15.85 7.77 36.47
C THR A 6 14.89 8.70 35.70
N ARG A 7 13.65 8.85 36.18
CA ARG A 7 12.70 9.86 35.68
C ARG A 7 13.09 11.25 36.20
N GLN A 8 13.64 12.12 35.35
CA GLN A 8 13.75 13.55 35.63
C GLN A 8 12.36 14.22 35.55
N LYS A 9 11.93 14.88 36.63
CA LYS A 9 10.77 15.81 36.60
C LYS A 9 11.20 17.11 35.91
N LYS A 10 10.64 17.40 34.74
CA LYS A 10 10.80 18.71 34.06
C LYS A 10 10.00 19.79 34.79
N THR A 11 10.65 20.89 35.15
CA THR A 11 10.03 22.14 35.59
C THR A 11 9.48 22.87 34.36
N VAL A 12 8.15 23.03 34.28
CA VAL A 12 7.46 23.70 33.16
C VAL A 12 7.41 25.21 33.42
N SER A 13 7.66 26.03 32.40
CA SER A 13 7.67 27.49 32.53
C SER A 13 6.25 28.08 32.68
N LYS A 14 6.11 29.23 33.36
CA LYS A 14 4.82 29.92 33.57
C LYS A 14 4.12 30.28 32.25
N ARG A 15 4.89 30.52 31.19
CA ARG A 15 4.37 30.84 29.84
C ARG A 15 3.76 29.62 29.15
N GLU A 16 4.35 28.44 29.32
CA GLU A 16 3.82 27.17 28.81
C GLU A 16 2.59 26.72 29.59
N LEU A 17 2.57 26.95 30.91
CA LEU A 17 1.38 26.73 31.75
C LEU A 17 0.19 27.57 31.26
N ASN A 18 0.41 28.87 31.03
CA ASN A 18 -0.64 29.77 30.53
C ASN A 18 -1.13 29.41 29.11
N ALA A 19 -0.23 28.96 28.22
CA ALA A 19 -0.61 28.51 26.88
C ALA A 19 -1.50 27.27 26.92
N ARG A 20 -1.16 26.31 27.79
CA ARG A 20 -1.93 25.08 27.99
C ARG A 20 -3.28 25.36 28.65
N ASP A 21 -3.33 26.23 29.65
CA ASP A 21 -4.57 26.64 30.29
C ASP A 21 -5.49 27.38 29.30
N LYS A 22 -4.93 28.21 28.42
CA LYS A 22 -5.66 28.89 27.33
C LYS A 22 -6.26 27.89 26.33
N GLU A 23 -5.48 26.92 25.87
CA GLU A 23 -5.94 25.88 24.95
C GLU A 23 -7.10 25.05 25.55
N VAL A 24 -6.99 24.69 26.83
CA VAL A 24 -8.05 23.97 27.56
C VAL A 24 -9.33 24.80 27.62
N VAL A 25 -9.23 26.09 27.98
CA VAL A 25 -10.39 26.99 28.08
C VAL A 25 -11.04 27.19 26.71
N GLU A 26 -10.28 27.47 25.65
CA GLU A 26 -10.81 27.66 24.29
C GLU A 26 -11.46 26.38 23.73
N THR A 27 -10.89 25.22 24.01
CA THR A 27 -11.46 23.93 23.61
C THR A 27 -12.78 23.67 24.32
N LEU A 28 -12.85 23.98 25.62
CA LEU A 28 -14.06 23.82 26.41
C LEU A 28 -15.14 24.83 26.00
N MET A 29 -14.76 26.07 25.69
CA MET A 29 -15.66 27.06 25.09
C MET A 29 -16.29 26.46 23.84
N ARG A 30 -15.50 26.09 22.82
CA ARG A 30 -16.02 25.51 21.55
C ARG A 30 -16.92 24.29 21.75
N ARG A 31 -16.64 23.44 22.74
CA ARG A 31 -17.46 22.24 23.03
C ARG A 31 -18.80 22.56 23.71
N VAL A 32 -18.83 23.56 24.59
CA VAL A 32 -20.02 23.87 25.42
C VAL A 32 -20.89 24.95 24.77
N GLY A 33 -20.34 25.76 23.86
CA GLY A 33 -21.05 26.78 23.07
C GLY A 33 -20.11 27.86 22.53
N ASN A 34 -20.48 28.57 21.46
CA ASN A 34 -19.62 29.61 20.87
C ASN A 34 -19.61 30.91 21.71
N TYR A 35 -19.05 30.87 22.91
CA TYR A 35 -18.85 32.03 23.78
C TYR A 35 -17.73 32.92 23.23
N LYS A 36 -17.90 34.25 23.31
CA LYS A 36 -16.98 35.22 22.71
C LYS A 36 -15.77 35.53 23.60
N SER A 37 -15.86 35.25 24.89
CA SER A 37 -14.76 35.43 25.84
C SER A 37 -14.74 34.38 26.96
N PRO A 38 -13.58 34.14 27.61
CA PRO A 38 -13.49 33.33 28.81
C PRO A 38 -14.40 33.80 29.95
N ASP A 39 -14.63 35.11 30.08
CA ASP A 39 -15.53 35.69 31.08
C ASP A 39 -17.00 35.36 30.80
N GLU A 40 -17.42 35.44 29.53
CA GLU A 40 -18.78 35.07 29.11
C GLU A 40 -19.01 33.57 29.31
N PHE A 41 -18.00 32.75 28.97
CA PHE A 41 -18.03 31.32 29.23
C PHE A 41 -18.09 31.01 30.73
N ALA A 42 -17.30 31.70 31.55
CA ALA A 42 -17.29 31.52 33.00
C ALA A 42 -18.63 31.93 33.62
N ALA A 43 -19.21 33.06 33.23
CA ALA A 43 -20.52 33.51 33.68
C ALA A 43 -21.64 32.54 33.27
N ALA A 44 -21.61 32.03 32.03
CA ALA A 44 -22.56 31.04 31.54
C ALA A 44 -22.43 29.69 32.26
N LEU A 45 -21.19 29.25 32.52
CA LEU A 45 -20.90 28.02 33.26
C LEU A 45 -21.39 28.15 34.71
N LEU A 46 -21.15 29.29 35.37
CA LEU A 46 -21.66 29.56 36.72
C LEU A 46 -23.19 29.57 36.74
N LYS A 47 -23.86 30.14 35.72
CA LYS A 47 -25.33 30.16 35.66
C LYS A 47 -25.92 28.75 35.50
N LYS A 48 -25.23 27.86 34.76
CA LYS A 48 -25.72 26.51 34.41
C LYS A 48 -25.30 25.42 35.40
N VAL A 49 -24.22 25.59 36.15
CA VAL A 49 -23.72 24.57 37.08
C VAL A 49 -24.38 24.75 38.45
N PRO A 50 -25.23 23.80 38.89
CA PRO A 50 -25.75 23.79 40.24
C PRO A 50 -24.62 23.60 41.26
N LEU A 51 -24.81 24.13 42.49
CA LEU A 51 -23.77 24.16 43.53
C LEU A 51 -23.20 22.76 43.85
N ASN A 52 -24.02 21.71 43.72
CA ASN A 52 -23.64 20.32 43.93
C ASN A 52 -22.67 19.72 42.89
N ARG A 53 -22.45 20.40 41.76
CA ARG A 53 -21.48 20.03 40.71
C ARG A 53 -20.35 21.05 40.57
N PHE A 54 -20.21 21.93 41.56
CA PHE A 54 -19.29 23.07 41.50
C PHE A 54 -17.81 22.65 41.47
N LYS A 55 -17.42 21.50 42.02
CA LYS A 55 -16.02 21.00 41.99
C LYS A 55 -15.48 20.81 40.56
N THR A 56 -16.32 20.34 39.63
CA THR A 56 -15.96 20.23 38.21
C THR A 56 -15.85 21.61 37.56
N ALA A 57 -16.75 22.53 37.91
CA ALA A 57 -16.68 23.92 37.45
C ALA A 57 -15.47 24.65 38.06
N GLU A 58 -15.09 24.41 39.31
CA GLU A 58 -13.94 25.00 40.00
C GLU A 58 -12.63 24.63 39.30
N ARG A 59 -12.50 23.40 38.81
CA ARG A 59 -11.33 22.99 38.03
C ARG A 59 -11.23 23.76 36.70
N VAL A 60 -12.35 23.90 36.00
CA VAL A 60 -12.43 24.62 34.71
C VAL A 60 -12.24 26.13 34.90
N LEU A 61 -12.92 26.72 35.89
CA LEU A 61 -12.84 28.13 36.25
C LEU A 61 -11.48 28.47 36.88
N GLY A 62 -10.80 27.50 37.50
CA GLY A 62 -9.41 27.62 37.95
C GLY A 62 -8.44 27.80 36.78
N HIS A 63 -8.68 27.17 35.63
CA HIS A 63 -7.91 27.46 34.41
C HIS A 63 -8.22 28.87 33.88
N VAL A 64 -9.48 29.31 33.92
CA VAL A 64 -9.87 30.69 33.55
C VAL A 64 -9.22 31.74 34.48
N ALA A 65 -9.20 31.49 35.79
CA ALA A 65 -8.60 32.37 36.79
C ALA A 65 -7.08 32.48 36.65
N LYS A 66 -6.39 31.38 36.31
CA LYS A 66 -4.93 31.39 36.03
C LYS A 66 -4.55 32.24 34.82
N LEU A 67 -5.49 32.49 33.92
CA LEU A 67 -5.32 33.41 32.78
C LEU A 67 -5.52 34.89 33.17
N GLY A 68 -5.78 35.20 34.44
CA GLY A 68 -5.90 36.57 34.96
C GLY A 68 -7.32 37.12 35.00
N PHE A 69 -8.33 36.32 34.66
CA PHE A 69 -9.72 36.72 34.69
C PHE A 69 -10.32 36.51 36.08
N THR A 70 -10.84 37.58 36.70
CA THR A 70 -11.52 37.51 38.00
C THR A 70 -13.01 37.54 37.78
N VAL A 71 -13.72 36.55 38.32
CA VAL A 71 -15.19 36.50 38.29
C VAL A 71 -15.65 36.65 39.74
N PRO A 72 -16.07 37.84 40.19
CA PRO A 72 -16.48 38.06 41.59
C PRO A 72 -17.57 37.08 42.07
N GLU A 73 -18.47 36.70 41.16
CA GLU A 73 -19.51 35.70 41.41
C GLU A 73 -18.96 34.27 41.57
N PHE A 74 -17.81 33.95 40.96
CA PHE A 74 -17.10 32.68 41.17
C PHE A 74 -16.55 32.60 42.58
N GLU A 75 -15.83 33.61 43.05
CA GLU A 75 -15.24 33.60 44.41
C GLU A 75 -16.34 33.59 45.49
N LYS A 76 -17.45 34.31 45.27
CA LYS A 76 -18.63 34.26 46.14
C LYS A 76 -19.27 32.86 46.17
N ARG A 77 -19.48 32.23 45.00
CA ARG A 77 -20.04 30.87 44.92
C ARG A 77 -19.06 29.79 45.42
N ARG A 78 -17.76 29.98 45.22
CA ARG A 78 -16.68 29.12 45.71
C ARG A 78 -16.61 29.14 47.22
N SER A 79 -16.65 30.33 47.82
CA SER A 79 -16.77 30.49 49.28
C SER A 79 -18.04 29.80 49.81
N ARG A 80 -19.19 30.00 49.15
CA ARG A 80 -20.45 29.34 49.54
C ARG A 80 -20.43 27.81 49.37
N PHE A 81 -19.80 27.30 48.31
CA PHE A 81 -19.63 25.87 48.05
C PHE A 81 -18.71 25.22 49.09
N HIS A 82 -17.56 25.83 49.38
CA HIS A 82 -16.63 25.32 50.39
C HIS A 82 -17.21 25.42 51.81
N GLY A 83 -17.96 26.49 52.12
CA GLY A 83 -18.69 26.61 53.38
C GLY A 83 -19.75 25.50 53.54
N MET A 84 -20.58 25.28 52.50
CA MET A 84 -21.53 24.16 52.49
C MET A 84 -20.81 22.81 52.65
N ARG A 85 -19.74 22.60 51.89
CA ARG A 85 -18.99 21.35 51.90
C ARG A 85 -18.41 21.08 53.27
N GLN A 86 -17.83 22.08 53.93
CA GLN A 86 -17.31 21.96 55.29
C GLN A 86 -18.42 21.59 56.27
N ILE A 87 -19.57 22.28 56.23
CA ILE A 87 -20.72 21.97 57.09
C ILE A 87 -21.18 20.51 56.89
N VAL A 88 -21.29 20.07 55.63
CA VAL A 88 -21.69 18.69 55.31
C VAL A 88 -20.64 17.68 55.77
N THR A 89 -19.35 17.98 55.60
CA THR A 89 -18.26 17.15 56.12
C THR A 89 -18.31 17.06 57.64
N ASP A 90 -18.49 18.17 58.36
CA ASP A 90 -18.57 18.18 59.83
C ASP A 90 -19.77 17.34 60.31
N ILE A 91 -20.90 17.38 59.59
CA ILE A 91 -22.07 16.53 59.88
C ILE A 91 -21.73 15.05 59.62
N ILE A 92 -21.10 14.74 58.48
CA ILE A 92 -20.67 13.37 58.15
C ILE A 92 -19.71 12.85 59.22
N ASP A 93 -18.73 13.64 59.65
CA ASP A 93 -17.75 13.28 60.68
C ASP A 93 -18.43 12.89 61.98
N VAL A 94 -19.41 13.68 62.44
CA VAL A 94 -20.18 13.41 63.66
C VAL A 94 -21.07 12.17 63.49
N VAL A 95 -21.78 12.05 62.37
CA VAL A 95 -22.71 10.94 62.11
C VAL A 95 -21.98 9.61 61.96
N MET A 96 -20.84 9.62 61.27
CA MET A 96 -20.04 8.42 61.00
C MET A 96 -19.15 8.03 62.19
N ALA A 97 -18.88 8.94 63.13
CA ALA A 97 -18.20 8.63 64.39
C ALA A 97 -19.14 8.08 65.49
N GLY A 98 -20.45 8.09 65.26
CA GLY A 98 -21.44 7.53 66.18
C GLY A 98 -21.33 6.01 66.33
N THR A 99 -21.88 5.47 67.44
CA THR A 99 -21.84 4.03 67.76
C THR A 99 -22.56 3.13 66.75
N LYS A 100 -23.46 3.71 65.93
CA LYS A 100 -24.08 3.04 64.78
C LYS A 100 -24.05 3.97 63.56
N PRO A 101 -23.18 3.74 62.57
CA PRO A 101 -23.21 4.49 61.32
C PRO A 101 -24.49 4.16 60.52
N PRO A 102 -24.92 5.04 59.59
CA PRO A 102 -26.09 4.81 58.75
C PRO A 102 -25.97 3.52 57.92
N GLU A 103 -27.09 2.86 57.64
CA GLU A 103 -27.13 1.57 56.95
C GLU A 103 -26.88 1.68 55.43
N ASN A 104 -27.13 2.84 54.83
CA ASN A 104 -26.91 3.12 53.41
C ASN A 104 -26.80 4.64 53.13
N ILE A 105 -26.55 4.99 51.87
CA ILE A 105 -26.38 6.38 51.44
C ILE A 105 -27.65 7.24 51.63
N ASP A 106 -28.84 6.65 51.50
CA ASP A 106 -30.10 7.37 51.63
C ASP A 106 -30.40 7.72 53.10
N ALA A 107 -30.09 6.81 54.03
CA ALA A 107 -30.15 7.06 55.47
C ALA A 107 -29.16 8.18 55.88
N LEU A 108 -27.92 8.14 55.37
CA LEU A 108 -26.96 9.22 55.60
C LEU A 108 -27.48 10.55 55.04
N LYS A 109 -27.98 10.53 53.80
CA LYS A 109 -28.51 11.71 53.12
C LYS A 109 -29.65 12.35 53.90
N LYS A 110 -30.58 11.54 54.45
CA LYS A 110 -31.67 12.03 55.29
C LYS A 110 -31.15 12.80 56.51
N VAL A 111 -30.22 12.21 57.26
CA VAL A 111 -29.63 12.84 58.47
C VAL A 111 -28.85 14.10 58.11
N VAL A 112 -28.07 14.08 57.02
CA VAL A 112 -27.33 15.25 56.55
C VAL A 112 -28.28 16.37 56.14
N LEU A 113 -29.36 16.06 55.42
CA LEU A 113 -30.37 17.06 55.03
C LEU A 113 -31.08 17.68 56.25
N GLU A 114 -31.45 16.87 57.24
CA GLU A 114 -32.10 17.33 58.48
C GLU A 114 -31.21 18.31 59.25
N LYS A 115 -29.91 18.00 59.37
CA LYS A 115 -28.94 18.80 60.13
C LYS A 115 -28.30 19.96 59.35
N SER A 116 -28.45 19.99 58.04
CA SER A 116 -27.90 21.07 57.20
C SER A 116 -28.84 22.28 57.15
N PRO A 117 -28.30 23.52 57.07
CA PRO A 117 -29.08 24.73 56.83
C PRO A 117 -29.96 24.59 55.58
N GLU A 118 -31.17 25.15 55.63
CA GLU A 118 -32.20 24.98 54.59
C GLU A 118 -31.71 25.41 53.20
N GLU A 119 -30.96 26.49 53.14
CA GLU A 119 -30.31 27.04 51.93
C GLU A 119 -29.30 26.11 51.24
N HIS A 120 -28.85 25.05 51.92
CA HIS A 120 -27.89 24.07 51.39
C HIS A 120 -28.54 22.74 51.00
N ARG A 121 -29.74 22.43 51.50
CA ARG A 121 -30.42 21.13 51.33
C ARG A 121 -30.56 20.71 49.87
N ALA A 122 -30.95 21.63 48.98
CA ALA A 122 -31.11 21.35 47.55
C ALA A 122 -29.78 20.96 46.85
N SER A 123 -28.64 21.30 47.44
CA SER A 123 -27.31 21.01 46.90
C SER A 123 -26.69 19.74 47.48
N ILE A 124 -27.31 19.12 48.48
CA ILE A 124 -26.85 17.86 49.06
C ILE A 124 -27.40 16.70 48.23
N THR A 125 -26.54 16.12 47.40
CA THR A 125 -26.90 15.02 46.50
C THR A 125 -26.12 13.76 46.83
N THR A 126 -26.67 12.61 46.43
CA THR A 126 -26.05 11.30 46.61
C THR A 126 -24.62 11.25 46.05
N PRO A 127 -24.31 11.80 44.84
CA PRO A 127 -22.93 11.88 44.36
C PRO A 127 -22.01 12.74 45.23
N LEU A 128 -22.47 13.89 45.72
CA LEU A 128 -21.67 14.75 46.61
C LEU A 128 -21.33 14.03 47.92
N LEU A 129 -22.29 13.29 48.49
CA LEU A 129 -22.07 12.51 49.71
C LEU A 129 -21.09 11.37 49.47
N PHE A 130 -21.15 10.68 48.33
CA PHE A 130 -20.15 9.67 47.97
C PHE A 130 -18.76 10.28 47.81
N ASP A 131 -18.63 11.41 47.11
CA ASP A 131 -17.35 12.12 46.97
C ASP A 131 -16.73 12.46 48.33
N LEU A 132 -17.55 12.96 49.27
CA LEU A 132 -17.09 13.31 50.62
C LEU A 132 -16.75 12.07 51.45
N LEU A 133 -17.55 11.00 51.38
CA LEU A 133 -17.22 9.73 52.03
C LEU A 133 -15.95 9.11 51.47
N TYR A 134 -15.71 9.27 50.18
CA TYR A 134 -14.50 8.75 49.55
C TYR A 134 -13.25 9.50 50.01
N GLU A 135 -13.32 10.83 50.08
CA GLU A 135 -12.23 11.61 50.67
C GLU A 135 -12.03 11.25 52.15
N TYR A 136 -13.13 11.12 52.89
CA TYR A 136 -13.08 10.79 54.31
C TYR A 136 -12.45 9.42 54.61
N TYR A 137 -12.64 8.41 53.75
CA TYR A 137 -12.16 7.05 53.99
C TYR A 137 -11.01 6.57 53.10
N PHE A 138 -10.77 7.15 51.94
CA PHE A 138 -9.84 6.61 50.94
C PHE A 138 -8.76 7.58 50.49
N ASP A 139 -8.68 8.80 51.02
CA ASP A 139 -7.63 9.80 50.66
C ASP A 139 -6.23 9.46 51.22
N VAL A 140 -6.05 8.29 51.84
CA VAL A 140 -4.75 7.81 52.32
C VAL A 140 -4.17 6.85 51.29
N GLU A 141 -2.98 7.17 50.77
CA GLU A 141 -2.27 6.42 49.71
C GLU A 141 -2.24 4.89 49.94
N LYS A 142 -2.07 4.45 51.19
CA LYS A 142 -2.09 3.02 51.55
C LYS A 142 -3.45 2.34 51.29
N ARG A 143 -4.57 3.05 51.52
CA ARG A 143 -5.92 2.52 51.31
C ARG A 143 -6.28 2.47 49.82
N GLU A 144 -5.85 3.47 49.04
CA GLU A 144 -5.99 3.44 47.58
C GLU A 144 -5.20 2.28 46.97
N GLN A 145 -3.96 2.07 47.41
CA GLN A 145 -3.15 0.93 46.95
C GLN A 145 -3.79 -0.41 47.29
N LEU A 146 -4.38 -0.52 48.49
CA LEU A 146 -5.07 -1.74 48.89
C LEU A 146 -6.34 -1.98 48.07
N LEU A 147 -7.12 -0.93 47.83
CA LEU A 147 -8.33 -0.98 47.01
C LEU A 147 -7.98 -1.37 45.57
N ALA A 148 -6.93 -0.77 45.00
CA ALA A 148 -6.40 -1.13 43.69
C ALA A 148 -5.90 -2.58 43.64
N ALA A 149 -5.28 -3.07 44.72
CA ALA A 149 -4.90 -4.48 44.82
C ALA A 149 -6.13 -5.38 44.88
N ALA A 150 -7.14 -5.04 45.68
CA ALA A 150 -8.39 -5.79 45.80
C ALA A 150 -9.13 -5.91 44.46
N LEU A 151 -9.17 -4.83 43.68
CA LEU A 151 -9.71 -4.81 42.31
C LEU A 151 -8.96 -5.73 41.34
N LYS A 152 -7.64 -5.89 41.51
CA LYS A 152 -6.85 -6.81 40.68
C LYS A 152 -7.13 -8.28 41.00
N VAL A 153 -7.57 -8.59 42.21
CA VAL A 153 -7.84 -9.97 42.66
C VAL A 153 -9.34 -10.27 42.77
N ASP A 154 -10.20 -9.40 42.22
CA ASP A 154 -11.67 -9.52 42.22
C ASP A 154 -12.27 -9.79 43.61
N ARG A 155 -11.76 -9.10 44.64
CA ARG A 155 -12.25 -9.25 46.02
C ARG A 155 -13.55 -8.47 46.21
N ASP A 156 -14.50 -9.07 46.93
CA ASP A 156 -15.74 -8.38 47.30
C ASP A 156 -15.54 -7.36 48.45
N ALA A 157 -16.58 -6.57 48.71
CA ALA A 157 -16.57 -5.52 49.71
C ALA A 157 -16.34 -6.04 51.15
N ASN A 158 -16.80 -7.25 51.48
CA ASN A 158 -16.66 -7.84 52.82
C ASN A 158 -15.24 -8.35 53.05
N GLN A 159 -14.65 -8.98 52.05
CA GLN A 159 -13.27 -9.46 52.07
C GLN A 159 -12.29 -8.29 52.17
N PHE A 160 -12.52 -7.23 51.39
CA PHE A 160 -11.73 -6.00 51.48
C PHE A 160 -11.87 -5.33 52.86
N LEU A 161 -13.08 -5.27 53.42
CA LEU A 161 -13.32 -4.74 54.76
C LEU A 161 -12.57 -5.54 55.85
N ALA A 162 -12.54 -6.87 55.74
CA ALA A 162 -11.81 -7.73 56.66
C ALA A 162 -10.29 -7.49 56.60
N ASP A 163 -9.74 -7.33 55.39
CA ASP A 163 -8.33 -7.02 55.18
C ASP A 163 -7.97 -5.63 55.72
N LEU A 164 -8.82 -4.63 55.46
CA LEU A 164 -8.63 -3.26 55.94
C LEU A 164 -8.62 -3.21 57.48
N LYS A 165 -9.51 -3.97 58.13
CA LYS A 165 -9.54 -4.17 59.60
C LYS A 165 -8.26 -4.79 60.14
N ARG A 166 -7.61 -5.67 59.37
CA ARG A 166 -6.40 -6.38 59.80
C ARG A 166 -5.15 -5.47 59.81
N ILE A 167 -5.13 -4.45 58.95
CA ILE A 167 -3.92 -3.68 58.66
C ILE A 167 -4.02 -2.18 58.98
N SER A 168 -5.24 -1.65 59.18
CA SER A 168 -5.47 -0.24 59.50
C SER A 168 -5.91 -0.08 60.95
N ARG A 169 -5.24 0.81 61.69
CA ARG A 169 -5.64 1.24 63.05
C ARG A 169 -6.55 2.48 63.02
N GLU A 170 -6.92 2.95 61.84
CA GLU A 170 -7.69 4.19 61.63
C GLU A 170 -9.18 3.92 61.38
N ARG A 171 -9.99 4.96 61.18
CA ARG A 171 -11.43 4.86 60.91
C ARG A 171 -11.71 3.98 59.68
N ILE A 172 -12.44 2.89 59.89
CA ILE A 172 -12.82 1.90 58.86
C ILE A 172 -14.17 2.30 58.22
N PRO A 173 -14.28 2.35 56.89
CA PRO A 173 -15.55 2.59 56.20
C PRO A 173 -16.57 1.48 56.45
N PRO A 174 -17.88 1.80 56.54
CA PRO A 174 -18.93 0.79 56.49
C PRO A 174 -18.90 -0.02 55.19
N ALA A 175 -19.37 -1.26 55.25
CA ALA A 175 -19.39 -2.19 54.11
C ALA A 175 -20.08 -1.60 52.87
N TRP A 176 -21.18 -0.87 53.05
CA TRP A 176 -21.91 -0.26 51.94
C TRP A 176 -21.14 0.89 51.26
N VAL A 177 -20.27 1.61 51.99
CA VAL A 177 -19.41 2.66 51.42
C VAL A 177 -18.34 2.03 50.53
N ILE A 178 -17.77 0.90 50.98
CA ILE A 178 -16.83 0.10 50.20
C ILE A 178 -17.52 -0.45 48.95
N ALA A 179 -18.68 -1.10 49.11
CA ALA A 179 -19.43 -1.69 48.00
C ALA A 179 -19.74 -0.65 46.91
N ALA A 180 -20.25 0.52 47.30
CA ALA A 180 -20.50 1.61 46.37
C ALA A 180 -19.22 2.11 45.67
N LYS A 181 -18.05 2.05 46.35
CA LYS A 181 -16.77 2.41 45.73
C LYS A 181 -16.30 1.38 44.71
N PHE A 182 -16.46 0.09 45.00
CA PHE A 182 -16.21 -0.98 44.02
C PHE A 182 -17.12 -0.81 42.80
N ASP A 183 -18.41 -0.55 42.99
CA ASP A 183 -19.37 -0.32 41.91
C ASP A 183 -19.01 0.91 41.05
N ASP A 184 -18.55 2.01 41.65
CA ASP A 184 -18.07 3.19 40.94
C ASP A 184 -16.78 2.91 40.13
N MET A 185 -15.82 2.19 40.73
CA MET A 185 -14.51 1.92 40.13
C MET A 185 -14.52 0.84 39.03
N HIS A 186 -15.39 -0.17 39.13
CA HIS A 186 -15.63 -1.10 38.03
C HIS A 186 -16.38 -0.45 36.86
N GLY A 187 -16.72 0.84 37.02
CA GLY A 187 -17.51 1.62 36.10
C GLY A 187 -18.97 1.19 36.18
N ARG A 188 -19.86 2.18 36.15
CA ARG A 188 -21.14 1.99 35.48
C ARG A 188 -20.86 1.60 34.03
N THR A 189 -20.59 0.33 33.82
CA THR A 189 -20.99 -0.33 32.59
C THR A 189 -22.50 -0.16 32.56
N SER A 190 -22.96 0.86 31.86
CA SER A 190 -24.22 0.76 31.14
C SER A 190 -24.05 -0.30 30.04
N ALA A 191 -23.71 -1.53 30.43
CA ALA A 191 -24.38 -2.66 29.84
C ALA A 191 -25.81 -2.54 30.39
N PRO A 192 -26.83 -2.43 29.54
CA PRO A 192 -28.20 -2.48 30.00
C PRO A 192 -28.37 -3.82 30.75
N GLN A 193 -28.34 -3.78 32.07
CA GLN A 193 -28.89 -4.84 32.89
C GLN A 193 -30.40 -4.71 32.77
N GLU A 194 -31.01 -5.82 32.36
CA GLU A 194 -32.43 -6.10 32.51
C GLU A 194 -33.36 -5.12 31.77
N THR A 195 -33.44 -5.28 30.45
CA THR A 195 -34.70 -5.32 29.68
C THR A 195 -34.39 -5.45 28.18
N THR A 196 -34.00 -6.65 27.75
CA THR A 196 -34.38 -7.28 26.46
C THR A 196 -33.71 -8.65 26.41
N ALA A 197 -34.03 -9.49 27.38
CA ALA A 197 -34.13 -10.92 27.11
C ALA A 197 -35.40 -11.08 26.27
N HIS A 198 -35.26 -10.89 24.96
CA HIS A 198 -36.10 -11.43 23.89
C HIS A 198 -35.55 -10.82 22.61
N SER A 199 -34.86 -11.71 21.89
CA SER A 199 -34.20 -11.53 20.60
C SER A 199 -32.67 -11.36 20.73
N LEU A 200 -31.99 -12.37 20.17
CA LEU A 200 -30.58 -12.41 19.77
C LEU A 200 -30.19 -11.58 18.49
N PRO A 201 -31.03 -10.73 17.82
CA PRO A 201 -30.64 -9.96 16.66
C PRO A 201 -29.94 -8.68 17.09
N GLY A 202 -28.76 -8.44 16.52
CA GLY A 202 -28.04 -7.19 16.72
C GLY A 202 -26.53 -7.36 16.78
N ILE A 203 -26.05 -8.54 17.22
CA ILE A 203 -24.66 -8.95 17.05
C ILE A 203 -24.41 -9.10 15.55
N LEU A 204 -23.28 -8.59 15.06
CA LEU A 204 -22.89 -8.54 13.65
C LEU A 204 -22.57 -9.95 13.09
N ARG A 205 -23.54 -10.86 13.21
CA ARG A 205 -23.44 -12.26 12.82
C ARG A 205 -23.56 -12.40 11.31
N MET A 206 -22.80 -13.34 10.76
CA MET A 206 -22.93 -13.80 9.38
C MET A 206 -23.23 -15.31 9.39
N PRO A 207 -24.02 -15.83 8.45
CA PRO A 207 -24.46 -17.23 8.46
C PRO A 207 -23.38 -18.16 7.85
N PHE A 208 -22.35 -18.50 8.62
CA PHE A 208 -21.26 -19.38 8.17
C PHE A 208 -21.07 -20.64 9.02
N THR A 209 -21.96 -20.92 9.98
CA THR A 209 -21.81 -22.06 10.90
C THR A 209 -21.84 -23.42 10.22
N ASP A 210 -22.51 -23.51 9.06
CA ASP A 210 -22.66 -24.73 8.27
C ASP A 210 -21.62 -24.85 7.16
N ALA A 211 -20.72 -23.87 7.03
CA ALA A 211 -19.63 -23.92 6.06
C ALA A 211 -18.64 -25.03 6.43
N LYS A 212 -18.24 -25.83 5.43
CA LYS A 212 -17.20 -26.86 5.59
C LYS A 212 -15.83 -26.22 5.65
N ASP A 213 -14.94 -26.80 6.45
CA ASP A 213 -13.53 -26.38 6.50
C ASP A 213 -12.89 -26.61 5.12
N ARG A 214 -12.20 -25.59 4.59
CA ARG A 214 -11.48 -25.64 3.31
C ARG A 214 -10.05 -25.18 3.56
N GLU A 215 -9.10 -26.04 3.24
CA GLU A 215 -7.68 -25.72 3.30
C GLU A 215 -7.22 -25.23 1.93
N LEU A 216 -6.58 -24.05 1.89
CA LEU A 216 -5.87 -23.59 0.70
C LEU A 216 -4.48 -24.22 0.68
N GLN A 217 -4.05 -24.72 -0.47
CA GLN A 217 -2.69 -25.22 -0.63
C GLN A 217 -1.72 -24.05 -0.69
N GLU A 218 -0.71 -24.04 0.19
CA GLU A 218 0.35 -23.03 0.11
C GLU A 218 1.13 -23.22 -1.20
N THR A 219 1.17 -22.16 -2.00
CA THR A 219 1.92 -22.14 -3.25
C THR A 219 3.35 -21.66 -3.03
N THR A 220 4.32 -22.27 -3.71
CA THR A 220 5.73 -21.87 -3.66
C THR A 220 6.33 -21.81 -5.06
N PHE A 221 7.54 -21.27 -5.20
CA PHE A 221 8.25 -21.29 -6.48
C PHE A 221 8.45 -22.71 -7.02
N GLU A 222 8.79 -23.66 -6.15
CA GLU A 222 8.99 -25.07 -6.53
C GLU A 222 7.67 -25.82 -6.76
N LYS A 223 6.59 -25.40 -6.08
CA LYS A 223 5.25 -25.97 -6.18
C LYS A 223 4.24 -24.87 -6.52
N PRO A 224 4.29 -24.30 -7.75
CA PRO A 224 3.37 -23.27 -8.15
C PRO A 224 1.98 -23.87 -8.39
N TYR A 225 0.94 -23.07 -8.21
CA TYR A 225 -0.39 -23.41 -8.68
C TYR A 225 -0.40 -23.48 -10.21
N HIS A 226 -0.77 -24.62 -10.77
CA HIS A 226 -0.85 -24.82 -12.21
C HIS A 226 -2.21 -24.30 -12.73
N ALA A 227 -2.21 -23.08 -13.23
CA ALA A 227 -3.34 -22.48 -13.92
C ALA A 227 -3.44 -23.01 -15.36
N LEU A 228 -4.66 -23.28 -15.84
CA LEU A 228 -4.92 -23.84 -17.17
C LEU A 228 -4.06 -25.08 -17.50
N PRO A 229 -4.07 -26.13 -16.64
CA PRO A 229 -3.13 -27.25 -16.75
C PRO A 229 -3.29 -28.05 -18.05
N ASP A 230 -4.50 -28.05 -18.64
CA ASP A 230 -4.80 -28.76 -19.90
C ASP A 230 -4.41 -27.96 -21.16
N SER A 231 -3.86 -26.76 -21.01
CA SER A 231 -3.47 -25.91 -22.15
C SER A 231 -2.07 -26.24 -22.66
N ASP A 232 -1.97 -26.58 -23.94
CA ASP A 232 -0.70 -26.76 -24.64
C ASP A 232 0.01 -25.44 -25.01
N LYS A 233 -0.63 -24.29 -24.76
CA LYS A 233 -0.05 -22.99 -25.05
C LYS A 233 1.20 -22.74 -24.19
N VAL A 234 2.16 -22.04 -24.77
CA VAL A 234 3.37 -21.53 -24.09
C VAL A 234 3.34 -20.01 -23.94
N GLN A 235 2.57 -19.33 -24.78
CA GLN A 235 2.32 -17.89 -24.75
C GLN A 235 0.93 -17.61 -24.16
N PHE A 236 0.89 -16.69 -23.19
CA PHE A 236 -0.32 -16.31 -22.48
C PHE A 236 -0.40 -14.80 -22.32
N ASN A 237 -1.62 -14.27 -22.40
CA ASN A 237 -1.98 -12.91 -22.02
C ASN A 237 -2.81 -12.97 -20.72
N ILE A 238 -2.24 -12.51 -19.62
CA ILE A 238 -2.83 -12.58 -18.28
C ILE A 238 -3.17 -11.15 -17.83
N ALA A 239 -4.43 -10.88 -17.55
CA ALA A 239 -4.83 -9.62 -16.95
C ALA A 239 -4.67 -9.68 -15.42
N ALA A 240 -4.26 -8.58 -14.80
CA ALA A 240 -4.25 -8.42 -13.34
C ALA A 240 -4.99 -7.14 -12.93
N ILE A 241 -5.95 -7.28 -12.02
CA ILE A 241 -6.73 -6.18 -11.42
C ILE A 241 -6.37 -6.08 -9.94
N ALA A 242 -5.78 -4.95 -9.54
CA ALA A 242 -5.45 -4.68 -8.15
C ALA A 242 -6.56 -3.87 -7.46
N ALA A 243 -7.01 -4.37 -6.29
CA ALA A 243 -7.94 -3.71 -5.37
C ALA A 243 -9.12 -3.00 -6.03
N PRO A 244 -9.98 -3.75 -6.74
CA PRO A 244 -11.18 -3.20 -7.40
C PRO A 244 -12.20 -2.62 -6.40
N LYS A 245 -12.15 -3.01 -5.11
CA LYS A 245 -12.92 -2.43 -3.99
C LYS A 245 -14.41 -2.19 -4.31
N ILE A 246 -15.14 -3.29 -4.55
CA ILE A 246 -16.60 -3.21 -4.63
C ILE A 246 -17.14 -2.68 -3.30
N GLY A 247 -18.01 -1.67 -3.39
CA GLY A 247 -18.47 -0.89 -2.26
C GLY A 247 -18.22 0.62 -2.41
N LEU A 248 -17.38 0.99 -3.38
CA LEU A 248 -17.11 2.39 -3.72
C LEU A 248 -18.19 3.00 -4.64
N PRO A 249 -18.33 4.34 -4.66
CA PRO A 249 -19.22 5.09 -5.53
C PRO A 249 -19.05 4.74 -7.00
N PHE A 250 -20.17 4.54 -7.71
CA PHE A 250 -20.23 4.51 -9.17
C PHE A 250 -21.51 5.24 -9.65
N LEU A 251 -21.54 5.64 -10.93
CA LEU A 251 -22.73 6.23 -11.55
C LEU A 251 -23.73 5.12 -11.89
N GLU A 252 -24.86 5.07 -11.18
CA GLU A 252 -25.83 3.97 -11.31
C GLU A 252 -26.57 3.95 -12.63
N GLU A 253 -26.82 5.11 -13.22
CA GLU A 253 -27.47 5.25 -14.53
C GLU A 253 -26.70 4.52 -15.64
N ASP A 254 -25.39 4.32 -15.43
CA ASP A 254 -24.51 3.65 -16.38
C ASP A 254 -23.63 2.60 -15.68
N ILE A 255 -24.24 1.48 -15.29
CA ILE A 255 -23.48 0.31 -14.84
C ILE A 255 -22.45 -0.16 -15.89
N ALA A 256 -22.65 0.15 -17.19
CA ALA A 256 -21.67 -0.15 -18.24
C ALA A 256 -20.44 0.78 -18.20
N SER A 257 -20.49 1.90 -17.47
CA SER A 257 -19.36 2.74 -17.07
C SER A 257 -18.60 2.25 -15.85
N ASN A 258 -19.15 1.31 -15.07
CA ASN A 258 -18.50 0.86 -13.86
C ASN A 258 -17.10 0.31 -14.20
N LEU A 259 -16.06 0.86 -13.57
CA LEU A 259 -14.68 0.60 -13.98
C LEU A 259 -14.28 -0.88 -13.80
N VAL A 260 -14.80 -1.56 -12.78
CA VAL A 260 -14.56 -3.00 -12.57
C VAL A 260 -15.21 -3.81 -13.68
N ARG A 261 -16.46 -3.49 -14.04
CA ARG A 261 -17.16 -4.11 -15.17
C ARG A 261 -16.46 -3.85 -16.50
N CYS A 262 -16.02 -2.61 -16.74
CA CYS A 262 -15.22 -2.25 -17.90
C CYS A 262 -13.89 -3.02 -17.93
N GLY A 263 -13.26 -3.24 -16.78
CA GLY A 263 -12.08 -4.09 -16.62
C GLY A 263 -12.35 -5.50 -17.13
N LEU A 264 -13.37 -6.17 -16.61
CA LEU A 264 -13.76 -7.52 -17.05
C LEU A 264 -14.08 -7.58 -18.55
N ALA A 265 -14.80 -6.58 -19.06
CA ALA A 265 -15.10 -6.47 -20.48
C ALA A 265 -13.83 -6.24 -21.34
N THR A 266 -12.87 -5.48 -20.82
CA THR A 266 -11.56 -5.23 -21.46
C THR A 266 -10.74 -6.50 -21.55
N VAL A 267 -10.67 -7.30 -20.48
CA VAL A 267 -10.01 -8.62 -20.49
C VAL A 267 -10.55 -9.51 -21.61
N ARG A 268 -11.89 -9.58 -21.74
CA ARG A 268 -12.53 -10.33 -22.82
C ARG A 268 -12.16 -9.79 -24.20
N LYS A 269 -12.24 -8.47 -24.40
CA LYS A 269 -12.03 -7.81 -25.70
C LYS A 269 -10.57 -7.81 -26.15
N MET A 270 -9.65 -7.86 -25.21
CA MET A 270 -8.22 -8.03 -25.47
C MET A 270 -7.81 -9.50 -25.58
N HIS A 271 -8.78 -10.43 -25.56
CA HIS A 271 -8.55 -11.87 -25.69
C HIS A 271 -7.52 -12.42 -24.69
N CYS A 272 -7.56 -11.93 -23.45
CA CYS A 272 -6.71 -12.48 -22.39
C CYS A 272 -7.15 -13.90 -22.04
N ASP A 273 -6.18 -14.77 -21.77
CA ASP A 273 -6.39 -16.18 -21.44
C ASP A 273 -6.85 -16.38 -19.99
N ALA A 274 -6.45 -15.48 -19.09
CA ALA A 274 -6.79 -15.53 -17.66
C ALA A 274 -6.87 -14.14 -17.04
N LEU A 275 -7.57 -14.04 -15.91
CA LEU A 275 -7.61 -12.86 -15.06
C LEU A 275 -7.18 -13.23 -13.63
N VAL A 276 -6.29 -12.44 -13.05
CA VAL A 276 -5.95 -12.48 -11.62
C VAL A 276 -6.51 -11.23 -10.93
N ILE A 277 -7.25 -11.43 -9.85
CA ILE A 277 -7.76 -10.35 -8.99
C ILE A 277 -7.09 -10.48 -7.63
N GLY A 278 -6.49 -9.41 -7.14
CA GLY A 278 -5.93 -9.37 -5.79
C GLY A 278 -5.89 -7.96 -5.24
N GLY A 279 -5.67 -7.83 -3.94
CA GLY A 279 -5.87 -6.58 -3.23
C GLY A 279 -7.35 -6.33 -2.94
N GLY A 280 -7.67 -5.80 -1.75
CA GLY A 280 -9.03 -5.73 -1.16
C GLY A 280 -10.20 -5.68 -2.15
N LEU A 281 -10.92 -6.79 -2.26
CA LEU A 281 -12.08 -6.97 -3.14
C LEU A 281 -13.28 -6.14 -2.68
N PHE A 282 -13.36 -5.86 -1.37
CA PHE A 282 -14.49 -5.23 -0.72
C PHE A 282 -14.06 -3.97 0.05
N GLU A 283 -14.85 -2.90 -0.05
CA GLU A 283 -14.74 -1.75 0.84
C GLU A 283 -16.02 -1.66 1.70
N VAL A 284 -15.91 -2.01 2.98
CA VAL A 284 -17.06 -2.14 3.89
C VAL A 284 -16.75 -1.73 5.32
N VAL A 285 -17.75 -1.13 5.97
CA VAL A 285 -17.70 -0.78 7.40
C VAL A 285 -18.77 -1.57 8.15
N PHE A 286 -18.35 -2.55 8.96
CA PHE A 286 -19.26 -3.36 9.79
C PHE A 286 -19.54 -2.76 11.18
N GLN A 287 -18.66 -1.89 11.70
CA GLN A 287 -18.79 -1.39 13.07
C GLN A 287 -19.92 -0.36 13.24
N LYS A 288 -20.93 -0.71 14.05
CA LYS A 288 -22.05 0.18 14.42
C LYS A 288 -21.60 1.40 15.25
N THR A 289 -20.53 1.29 16.04
CA THR A 289 -20.15 2.22 17.12
C THR A 289 -18.93 3.11 16.84
N THR A 290 -18.51 3.29 15.58
CA THR A 290 -17.33 4.11 15.22
C THR A 290 -17.49 5.63 15.46
N GLY A 291 -18.55 6.06 16.13
CA GLY A 291 -18.85 7.47 16.40
C GLY A 291 -19.02 8.29 15.13
N ALA A 292 -18.75 9.60 15.21
CA ALA A 292 -18.88 10.52 14.08
C ALA A 292 -18.02 10.15 12.86
N ASN A 293 -16.89 9.45 13.07
CA ASN A 293 -16.01 9.01 11.98
C ASN A 293 -16.70 8.00 11.04
N ARG A 294 -17.75 7.30 11.49
CA ARG A 294 -18.56 6.43 10.63
C ARG A 294 -19.15 7.21 9.46
N LEU A 295 -19.71 8.39 9.74
CA LEU A 295 -20.37 9.24 8.75
C LEU A 295 -19.36 9.68 7.67
N LEU A 296 -18.13 9.99 8.07
CA LEU A 296 -17.06 10.33 7.12
C LEU A 296 -16.68 9.16 6.22
N LYS A 297 -16.69 7.92 6.75
CA LYS A 297 -16.46 6.72 5.92
C LYS A 297 -17.62 6.48 4.96
N ASP A 298 -18.85 6.63 5.44
CA ASP A 298 -20.06 6.45 4.62
C ASP A 298 -20.10 7.45 3.42
N LEU A 299 -19.46 8.63 3.49
CA LEU A 299 -19.32 9.55 2.34
C LEU A 299 -18.51 8.97 1.17
N VAL A 300 -17.54 8.11 1.47
CA VAL A 300 -16.67 7.45 0.48
C VAL A 300 -17.26 6.11 0.05
N LEU A 301 -18.28 5.61 0.74
CA LEU A 301 -18.98 4.39 0.34
C LEU A 301 -20.08 4.71 -0.68
N GLY A 302 -20.19 3.82 -1.65
CA GLY A 302 -21.11 3.92 -2.79
C GLY A 302 -22.41 3.14 -2.63
N ASN A 303 -22.51 2.30 -1.58
CA ASN A 303 -23.59 1.33 -1.45
C ASN A 303 -24.94 2.03 -1.28
N LYS A 304 -25.76 2.01 -2.33
CA LYS A 304 -27.20 2.23 -2.19
C LYS A 304 -27.83 0.95 -1.66
N LEU A 305 -28.81 1.14 -0.79
CA LEU A 305 -29.62 0.06 -0.27
C LEU A 305 -30.48 -0.51 -1.40
N ASP A 306 -30.35 -1.79 -1.68
CA ASP A 306 -31.30 -2.57 -2.47
C ASP A 306 -32.27 -3.23 -1.49
N VAL A 307 -33.53 -2.77 -1.50
CA VAL A 307 -34.53 -3.26 -0.55
C VAL A 307 -34.69 -4.78 -0.60
N LYS A 308 -34.43 -5.42 -1.75
CA LYS A 308 -34.51 -6.88 -1.89
C LYS A 308 -33.44 -7.64 -1.10
N ALA A 309 -32.36 -6.97 -0.69
CA ALA A 309 -31.33 -7.59 0.14
C ALA A 309 -31.71 -7.63 1.63
N LEU A 310 -32.75 -6.89 2.04
CA LEU A 310 -33.27 -6.90 3.41
C LEU A 310 -34.17 -8.10 3.67
N ALA A 311 -34.31 -8.47 4.94
CA ALA A 311 -35.27 -9.47 5.39
C ALA A 311 -36.68 -9.15 4.88
N GLU A 312 -37.36 -10.16 4.33
CA GLU A 312 -38.64 -10.02 3.60
C GLU A 312 -39.69 -9.20 4.39
N HIS A 313 -39.81 -9.46 5.69
CA HIS A 313 -40.74 -8.75 6.59
C HIS A 313 -40.39 -7.27 6.84
N TYR A 314 -39.17 -6.82 6.53
CA TYR A 314 -38.72 -5.43 6.70
C TYR A 314 -38.68 -4.66 5.37
N GLN A 315 -38.86 -5.34 4.23
CA GLN A 315 -38.76 -4.72 2.90
C GLN A 315 -39.81 -3.64 2.66
N GLU A 316 -41.07 -3.87 3.05
CA GLU A 316 -42.15 -2.89 2.89
C GLU A 316 -41.88 -1.62 3.68
N GLU A 317 -41.39 -1.75 4.92
CA GLU A 317 -41.04 -0.62 5.78
C GLU A 317 -39.86 0.17 5.21
N ALA A 318 -38.82 -0.51 4.72
CA ALA A 318 -37.70 0.16 4.06
C ALA A 318 -38.13 0.88 2.77
N ARG A 319 -39.02 0.28 1.96
CA ARG A 319 -39.63 0.91 0.78
C ARG A 319 -40.40 2.17 1.17
N ARG A 320 -41.26 2.09 2.19
CA ARG A 320 -42.00 3.25 2.74
C ARG A 320 -41.06 4.38 3.12
N ILE A 321 -39.99 4.09 3.86
CA ILE A 321 -39.01 5.11 4.32
C ILE A 321 -38.33 5.77 3.11
N ILE A 322 -37.88 4.99 2.13
CA ILE A 322 -37.22 5.51 0.92
C ILE A 322 -38.16 6.39 0.11
N GLU A 323 -39.38 5.92 -0.15
CA GLU A 323 -40.36 6.63 -0.99
C GLU A 323 -40.91 7.89 -0.31
N SER A 324 -41.09 7.85 1.01
CA SER A 324 -41.58 9.01 1.78
C SER A 324 -40.51 10.07 2.03
N GLY A 325 -39.22 9.74 1.87
CA GLY A 325 -38.11 10.65 2.13
C GLY A 325 -38.01 11.10 3.59
N THR A 326 -38.55 10.33 4.53
CA THR A 326 -38.49 10.65 5.97
C THR A 326 -37.06 10.55 6.50
N MET A 327 -36.78 11.22 7.62
CA MET A 327 -35.49 11.13 8.32
C MET A 327 -35.36 9.84 9.16
N GLU A 328 -36.27 8.88 8.95
CA GLU A 328 -36.26 7.62 9.68
C GLU A 328 -35.06 6.75 9.22
N PRO A 329 -34.28 6.19 10.14
CA PRO A 329 -33.13 5.37 9.78
C PRO A 329 -33.58 4.00 9.28
N ILE A 330 -32.98 3.52 8.19
CA ILE A 330 -33.14 2.14 7.73
C ILE A 330 -32.09 1.25 8.39
N TYR A 331 -32.54 0.17 9.01
CA TYR A 331 -31.66 -0.76 9.73
C TYR A 331 -31.21 -1.90 8.82
N MET A 332 -29.91 -2.17 8.82
CA MET A 332 -29.31 -3.30 8.12
C MET A 332 -28.48 -4.15 9.08
N THR A 333 -28.57 -5.46 8.95
CA THR A 333 -27.67 -6.43 9.58
C THR A 333 -26.33 -6.49 8.84
N ALA A 334 -25.31 -7.08 9.47
CA ALA A 334 -24.01 -7.29 8.83
C ALA A 334 -24.12 -8.24 7.62
N ALA A 335 -24.95 -9.28 7.74
CA ALA A 335 -25.19 -10.24 6.68
C ALA A 335 -25.85 -9.58 5.45
N GLU A 336 -26.89 -8.76 5.64
CA GLU A 336 -27.54 -8.03 4.54
C GLU A 336 -26.56 -7.04 3.89
N ARG A 337 -25.76 -6.32 4.69
CA ARG A 337 -24.73 -5.41 4.16
C ARG A 337 -23.63 -6.13 3.38
N PHE A 338 -23.25 -7.34 3.80
CA PHE A 338 -22.29 -8.15 3.07
C PHE A 338 -22.89 -8.75 1.80
N ALA A 339 -24.15 -9.21 1.84
CA ALA A 339 -24.88 -9.70 0.68
C ALA A 339 -25.02 -8.63 -0.42
N GLU A 340 -25.22 -7.36 -0.04
CA GLU A 340 -25.23 -6.23 -0.98
C GLU A 340 -23.90 -6.06 -1.72
N LEU A 341 -22.77 -6.17 -1.02
CA LEU A 341 -21.44 -6.07 -1.62
C LEU A 341 -21.19 -7.22 -2.60
N LEU A 342 -21.54 -8.44 -2.19
CA LEU A 342 -21.48 -9.62 -3.05
C LEU A 342 -22.37 -9.47 -4.29
N ARG A 343 -23.53 -8.84 -4.15
CA ARG A 343 -24.40 -8.51 -5.28
C ARG A 343 -23.80 -7.44 -6.19
N GLY A 344 -23.02 -6.51 -5.65
CA GLY A 344 -22.20 -5.58 -6.43
C GLY A 344 -21.24 -6.30 -7.37
N TRP A 345 -20.55 -7.33 -6.87
CA TRP A 345 -19.71 -8.20 -7.69
C TRP A 345 -20.50 -8.92 -8.78
N TYR A 346 -21.64 -9.52 -8.43
CA TYR A 346 -22.54 -10.17 -9.40
C TYR A 346 -22.98 -9.19 -10.52
N LYS A 347 -23.35 -7.96 -10.17
CA LYS A 347 -23.74 -6.91 -11.14
C LYS A 347 -22.58 -6.48 -12.04
N ALA A 348 -21.37 -6.40 -11.51
CA ALA A 348 -20.18 -6.04 -12.28
C ALA A 348 -19.68 -7.17 -13.18
N SER A 349 -19.88 -8.43 -12.78
CA SER A 349 -19.32 -9.61 -13.43
C SER A 349 -20.22 -10.25 -14.49
N ILE A 350 -21.50 -9.86 -14.56
CA ILE A 350 -22.49 -10.44 -15.47
C ILE A 350 -23.11 -9.37 -16.37
N ARG A 351 -23.25 -9.70 -17.66
CA ARG A 351 -23.93 -8.86 -18.66
C ARG A 351 -25.44 -8.85 -18.46
N PRO A 352 -26.15 -7.82 -18.97
CA PRO A 352 -27.61 -7.82 -19.05
C PRO A 352 -28.21 -9.07 -19.70
N THR A 353 -27.46 -9.75 -20.58
CA THR A 353 -27.86 -11.02 -21.22
C THR A 353 -27.75 -12.24 -20.30
N GLY A 354 -27.33 -12.09 -19.04
CA GLY A 354 -27.08 -13.19 -18.09
C GLY A 354 -25.76 -13.94 -18.30
N LYS A 355 -24.96 -13.58 -19.32
CA LYS A 355 -23.65 -14.21 -19.59
C LYS A 355 -22.55 -13.50 -18.79
N PRO A 356 -21.47 -14.20 -18.38
CA PRO A 356 -20.31 -13.56 -17.76
C PRO A 356 -19.74 -12.43 -18.64
N GLU A 357 -19.22 -11.37 -18.00
CA GLU A 357 -18.46 -10.32 -18.71
C GLU A 357 -17.14 -10.85 -19.22
N PHE A 358 -16.43 -11.66 -18.42
CA PHE A 358 -15.28 -12.45 -18.86
C PHE A 358 -15.61 -13.94 -18.75
N THR A 359 -15.33 -14.69 -19.83
CA THR A 359 -15.68 -16.12 -19.93
C THR A 359 -14.52 -17.06 -19.63
N GLY A 360 -13.30 -16.54 -19.48
CA GLY A 360 -12.14 -17.33 -19.07
C GLY A 360 -12.06 -17.52 -17.54
N PRO A 361 -11.02 -18.21 -17.05
CA PRO A 361 -10.79 -18.43 -15.62
C PRO A 361 -10.41 -17.14 -14.88
N VAL A 362 -10.96 -16.97 -13.68
CA VAL A 362 -10.63 -15.86 -12.77
C VAL A 362 -9.96 -16.43 -11.53
N TYR A 363 -8.74 -15.98 -11.23
CA TYR A 363 -7.99 -16.42 -10.06
C TYR A 363 -7.99 -15.30 -9.02
N VAL A 364 -8.35 -15.62 -7.79
CA VAL A 364 -8.45 -14.63 -6.69
C VAL A 364 -7.39 -14.89 -5.64
N VAL A 365 -6.59 -13.88 -5.32
CA VAL A 365 -5.62 -13.88 -4.22
C VAL A 365 -6.11 -12.94 -3.12
N LEU A 366 -6.53 -13.50 -1.97
CA LEU A 366 -7.14 -12.72 -0.89
C LEU A 366 -6.13 -11.77 -0.24
N ALA A 367 -6.54 -10.53 0.02
CA ALA A 367 -5.75 -9.50 0.70
C ALA A 367 -6.00 -9.48 2.21
N PRO A 368 -5.14 -8.82 3.01
CA PRO A 368 -5.42 -8.57 4.43
C PRO A 368 -6.73 -7.83 4.70
N ASP A 369 -7.18 -6.96 3.78
CA ASP A 369 -8.48 -6.29 3.88
C ASP A 369 -9.65 -7.29 3.73
N ASP A 370 -9.53 -8.30 2.87
CA ASP A 370 -10.52 -9.36 2.71
C ASP A 370 -10.51 -10.29 3.93
N LEU A 371 -9.33 -10.64 4.43
CA LEU A 371 -9.15 -11.42 5.65
C LEU A 371 -9.62 -10.66 6.90
N ALA A 372 -9.66 -9.33 6.88
CA ALA A 372 -10.25 -8.54 7.95
C ALA A 372 -11.76 -8.82 8.08
N ILE A 373 -12.46 -9.09 6.97
CA ILE A 373 -13.87 -9.51 7.00
C ILE A 373 -14.00 -10.86 7.71
N VAL A 374 -13.14 -11.83 7.37
CA VAL A 374 -13.09 -13.15 8.02
C VAL A 374 -12.86 -13.01 9.53
N ARG A 375 -11.92 -12.15 9.95
CA ARG A 375 -11.64 -11.88 11.37
C ARG A 375 -12.84 -11.24 12.07
N ILE A 376 -13.52 -10.29 11.42
CA ILE A 376 -14.73 -9.66 11.94
C ILE A 376 -15.84 -10.70 12.13
N MET A 377 -16.08 -11.54 11.14
CA MET A 377 -17.05 -12.64 11.20
C MET A 377 -16.76 -13.60 12.36
N THR A 378 -15.51 -14.04 12.46
CA THR A 378 -15.03 -14.95 13.52
C THR A 378 -15.25 -14.35 14.90
N TYR A 379 -14.83 -13.09 15.08
CA TYR A 379 -14.94 -12.38 16.35
C TYR A 379 -16.40 -12.24 16.82
N PHE A 380 -17.31 -11.83 15.93
CA PHE A 380 -18.71 -11.64 16.30
C PHE A 380 -19.48 -12.95 16.49
N GLU A 381 -19.10 -14.03 15.80
CA GLU A 381 -19.66 -15.36 16.08
C GLU A 381 -19.20 -15.88 17.45
N LEU A 382 -17.92 -15.71 17.80
CA LEU A 382 -17.41 -16.05 19.13
C LEU A 382 -18.16 -15.31 20.24
N LEU A 383 -18.34 -13.98 20.07
CA LEU A 383 -19.14 -13.18 21.00
C LEU A 383 -20.59 -13.65 21.09
N TYR A 384 -21.19 -13.99 19.95
CA TYR A 384 -22.56 -14.52 19.92
C TYR A 384 -22.69 -15.81 20.71
N GLN A 385 -21.81 -16.79 20.45
CA GLN A 385 -21.83 -18.09 21.14
C GLN A 385 -21.59 -17.91 22.64
N GLN A 386 -20.67 -17.02 23.00
CA GLN A 386 -20.40 -16.66 24.39
C GLN A 386 -21.63 -16.05 25.06
N HIS A 387 -22.26 -15.04 24.45
CA HIS A 387 -23.44 -14.39 25.00
C HIS A 387 -24.60 -15.37 25.16
N LYS A 388 -24.80 -16.25 24.17
CA LYS A 388 -25.80 -17.32 24.25
C LYS A 388 -25.55 -18.22 25.45
N LYS A 389 -24.32 -18.72 25.60
CA LYS A 389 -23.93 -19.60 26.72
C LYS A 389 -24.00 -18.91 28.08
N PHE A 390 -23.57 -17.65 28.14
CA PHE A 390 -23.69 -16.85 29.35
C PHE A 390 -25.15 -16.59 29.73
N SER A 391 -26.02 -16.32 28.75
CA SER A 391 -27.46 -16.13 28.99
C SER A 391 -28.12 -17.42 29.48
N GLU A 392 -27.78 -18.57 28.89
CA GLU A 392 -28.22 -19.90 29.34
C GLU A 392 -27.77 -20.14 30.80
N ALA A 393 -26.49 -19.96 31.10
CA ALA A 393 -25.93 -20.15 32.44
C ALA A 393 -26.48 -19.14 33.47
N SER A 394 -26.71 -17.88 33.07
CA SER A 394 -27.29 -16.86 33.95
C SER A 394 -28.76 -17.14 34.25
N SER A 395 -29.51 -17.70 33.29
CA SER A 395 -30.89 -18.12 33.50
C SER A 395 -30.95 -19.31 34.46
N ALA A 396 -30.06 -20.30 34.29
CA ALA A 396 -29.92 -21.44 35.19
C ALA A 396 -29.56 -21.01 36.62
N ALA A 397 -28.56 -20.11 36.77
CA ALA A 397 -28.18 -19.57 38.08
C ALA A 397 -29.32 -18.78 38.75
N SER A 398 -30.11 -18.03 37.97
CA SER A 398 -31.26 -17.29 38.49
C SER A 398 -32.39 -18.23 38.94
N TYR A 399 -32.59 -19.34 38.24
CA TYR A 399 -33.55 -20.38 38.63
C TYR A 399 -33.11 -21.11 39.90
N ALA A 400 -31.85 -21.57 39.96
CA ALA A 400 -31.28 -22.22 41.14
C ALA A 400 -31.30 -21.30 42.38
N ALA A 401 -31.07 -19.99 42.20
CA ALA A 401 -31.19 -19.00 43.27
C ALA A 401 -32.61 -18.92 43.85
N LYS A 402 -33.64 -19.01 42.99
CA LYS A 402 -35.04 -19.03 43.42
C LYS A 402 -35.36 -20.31 44.20
N MET A 403 -34.95 -21.47 43.67
CA MET A 403 -35.12 -22.78 44.35
C MET A 403 -34.44 -22.79 45.72
N LEU A 404 -33.21 -22.28 45.82
CA LEU A 404 -32.48 -22.15 47.08
C LEU A 404 -33.21 -21.22 48.06
N THR A 405 -33.79 -20.12 47.57
CA THR A 405 -34.56 -19.18 48.39
C THR A 405 -35.84 -19.83 48.93
N GLU A 406 -36.54 -20.60 48.10
CA GLU A 406 -37.74 -21.35 48.50
C GLU A 406 -37.41 -22.47 49.49
N ALA A 407 -36.35 -23.25 49.24
CA ALA A 407 -35.87 -24.27 50.17
C ALA A 407 -35.48 -23.68 51.53
N LYS A 408 -34.78 -22.53 51.54
CA LYS A 408 -34.44 -21.80 52.79
C LYS A 408 -35.69 -21.29 53.51
N LYS A 409 -36.71 -20.87 52.78
CA LYS A 409 -37.99 -20.43 53.34
C LYS A 409 -38.77 -21.60 53.95
N ASN A 410 -38.81 -22.75 53.29
CA ASN A 410 -39.45 -23.98 53.80
C ASN A 410 -38.75 -24.49 55.05
N LEU A 411 -37.41 -24.49 55.07
CA LEU A 411 -36.63 -24.81 56.28
C LEU A 411 -36.92 -23.84 57.43
N ALA A 412 -37.00 -22.53 57.14
CA ALA A 412 -37.33 -21.53 58.15
C ALA A 412 -38.77 -21.70 58.69
N GLN A 413 -39.69 -22.20 57.88
CA GLN A 413 -41.06 -22.51 58.29
C GLN A 413 -41.13 -23.80 59.12
N ALA A 414 -40.47 -24.89 58.70
CA ALA A 414 -40.37 -26.13 59.46
C ALA A 414 -39.73 -25.92 60.84
N ARG A 415 -38.73 -25.02 60.93
CA ARG A 415 -38.12 -24.59 62.21
C ARG A 415 -39.05 -23.76 63.09
N LYS A 416 -40.02 -23.05 62.52
CA LYS A 416 -41.05 -22.32 63.28
C LYS A 416 -42.15 -23.25 63.80
N ASP A 417 -42.46 -24.29 63.02
CA ASP A 417 -43.54 -25.24 63.32
C ASP A 417 -43.04 -26.40 64.23
N ASP A 418 -41.75 -26.43 64.59
CA ASP A 418 -41.07 -27.39 65.46
C ASP A 418 -41.19 -28.87 65.03
N ASP A 419 -41.37 -29.08 63.72
CA ASP A 419 -41.46 -30.41 63.13
C ASP A 419 -40.07 -30.97 62.84
N SER A 420 -39.52 -31.70 63.82
CA SER A 420 -38.22 -32.35 63.74
C SER A 420 -38.01 -33.27 62.53
N SER A 421 -39.08 -33.85 61.97
CA SER A 421 -38.99 -34.71 60.78
C SER A 421 -38.85 -33.89 59.49
N LEU A 422 -39.62 -32.81 59.36
CA LEU A 422 -39.56 -31.88 58.22
C LEU A 422 -38.29 -31.01 58.22
N ILE A 423 -37.71 -30.73 59.39
CA ILE A 423 -36.44 -30.00 59.51
C ILE A 423 -35.31 -30.79 58.85
N ALA A 424 -35.16 -32.08 59.17
CA ALA A 424 -34.09 -32.90 58.62
C ALA A 424 -34.20 -33.03 57.08
N GLU A 425 -35.41 -33.21 56.55
CA GLU A 425 -35.68 -33.29 55.11
C GLU A 425 -35.45 -31.94 54.40
N SER A 426 -35.87 -30.84 55.03
CA SER A 426 -35.66 -29.49 54.48
C SER A 426 -34.18 -29.08 54.50
N GLU A 427 -33.38 -29.55 55.47
CA GLU A 427 -31.94 -29.30 55.51
C GLU A 427 -31.20 -30.00 54.35
N VAL A 428 -31.58 -31.24 54.02
CA VAL A 428 -31.07 -31.95 52.84
C VAL A 428 -31.43 -31.19 51.56
N THR A 429 -32.69 -30.77 51.44
CA THR A 429 -33.19 -30.01 50.27
C THR A 429 -32.45 -28.68 50.10
N VAL A 430 -32.14 -27.97 51.20
CA VAL A 430 -31.34 -26.74 51.15
C VAL A 430 -29.90 -27.02 50.72
N ALA A 431 -29.28 -28.11 51.19
CA ALA A 431 -27.92 -28.46 50.82
C ALA A 431 -27.83 -28.82 49.32
N GLU A 432 -28.80 -29.55 48.80
CA GLU A 432 -28.92 -29.88 47.37
C GLU A 432 -29.13 -28.63 46.52
N ALA A 433 -30.09 -27.76 46.88
CA ALA A 433 -30.35 -26.51 46.18
C ALA A 433 -29.15 -25.53 46.25
N GLN A 434 -28.37 -25.54 47.34
CA GLN A 434 -27.16 -24.73 47.48
C GLN A 434 -26.07 -25.24 46.54
N LYS A 435 -25.89 -26.57 46.45
CA LYS A 435 -24.94 -27.18 45.51
C LYS A 435 -25.30 -26.86 44.05
N GLU A 436 -26.57 -27.00 43.66
CA GLU A 436 -27.04 -26.65 42.32
C GLU A 436 -26.83 -25.16 42.01
N PHE A 437 -27.06 -24.28 42.99
CA PHE A 437 -26.79 -22.85 42.84
C PHE A 437 -25.30 -22.57 42.65
N ASP A 438 -24.43 -23.17 43.46
CA ASP A 438 -22.97 -22.99 43.37
C ASP A 438 -22.43 -23.49 42.02
N GLU A 439 -22.87 -24.66 41.54
CA GLU A 439 -22.54 -25.20 40.22
C GLU A 439 -23.00 -24.27 39.07
N ALA A 440 -24.22 -23.72 39.18
CA ALA A 440 -24.75 -22.80 38.18
C ALA A 440 -24.01 -21.45 38.18
N VAL A 441 -23.59 -20.94 39.34
CA VAL A 441 -22.76 -19.73 39.47
C VAL A 441 -21.35 -19.97 38.91
N GLU A 442 -20.76 -21.14 39.16
CA GLU A 442 -19.47 -21.51 38.58
C GLU A 442 -19.55 -21.56 37.04
N LEU A 443 -20.58 -22.20 36.49
CA LEU A 443 -20.81 -22.26 35.05
C LEU A 443 -21.03 -20.86 34.44
N LYS A 444 -21.79 -19.99 35.11
CA LYS A 444 -21.98 -18.58 34.72
C LYS A 444 -20.66 -17.81 34.73
N THR A 445 -19.78 -18.08 35.70
CA THR A 445 -18.47 -17.44 35.80
C THR A 445 -17.53 -17.92 34.69
N ARG A 446 -17.49 -19.23 34.43
CA ARG A 446 -16.70 -19.83 33.33
C ARG A 446 -17.11 -19.34 31.94
N THR A 447 -18.39 -18.99 31.75
CA THR A 447 -18.92 -18.49 30.47
C THR A 447 -18.72 -16.98 30.26
N ARG A 448 -18.22 -16.26 31.28
CA ARG A 448 -17.81 -14.85 31.17
C ARG A 448 -16.37 -14.82 30.63
N ALA A 449 -16.17 -14.34 29.40
CA ALA A 449 -14.92 -14.52 28.68
C ALA A 449 -13.69 -13.98 29.42
N THR A 450 -12.69 -14.85 29.55
CA THR A 450 -11.31 -14.49 29.89
C THR A 450 -10.32 -15.06 28.87
N ASN A 451 -10.49 -16.30 28.38
CA ASN A 451 -9.69 -16.92 27.31
C ASN A 451 -10.48 -17.99 26.53
N PHE A 452 -10.30 -18.06 25.20
CA PHE A 452 -10.80 -19.15 24.34
C PHE A 452 -9.64 -20.05 23.90
N ASP A 453 -9.92 -21.33 23.64
CA ASP A 453 -8.94 -22.26 23.10
C ASP A 453 -8.48 -21.84 21.68
N PRO A 454 -7.16 -21.74 21.40
CA PRO A 454 -6.65 -21.33 20.10
C PRO A 454 -7.08 -22.24 18.93
N LYS A 455 -7.28 -23.54 19.17
CA LYS A 455 -7.70 -24.48 18.13
C LYS A 455 -9.15 -24.22 17.73
N GLN A 456 -10.04 -23.95 18.71
CA GLN A 456 -11.42 -23.57 18.43
C GLN A 456 -11.50 -22.24 17.64
N ASN A 457 -10.69 -21.25 18.01
CA ASN A 457 -10.62 -19.99 17.27
C ASN A 457 -10.19 -20.21 15.82
N ARG A 458 -9.21 -21.08 15.59
CA ARG A 458 -8.75 -21.45 14.23
C ARG A 458 -9.86 -22.15 13.44
N THR A 459 -10.55 -23.12 14.02
CA THR A 459 -11.66 -23.81 13.33
C THR A 459 -12.78 -22.85 12.93
N ILE A 460 -13.16 -21.90 13.80
CA ILE A 460 -14.20 -20.91 13.46
C ILE A 460 -13.70 -19.95 12.37
N TYR A 461 -12.43 -19.55 12.43
CA TYR A 461 -11.79 -18.75 11.38
C TYR A 461 -11.79 -19.47 10.03
N ASP A 462 -11.41 -20.75 9.99
CA ASP A 462 -11.35 -21.55 8.77
C ASP A 462 -12.76 -21.70 8.15
N ARG A 463 -13.81 -21.85 8.96
CA ARG A 463 -15.20 -21.84 8.47
C ARG A 463 -15.63 -20.49 7.90
N ALA A 464 -15.28 -19.39 8.58
CA ALA A 464 -15.58 -18.05 8.10
C ALA A 464 -14.86 -17.76 6.78
N LEU A 465 -13.61 -18.23 6.65
CA LEU A 465 -12.82 -18.15 5.44
C LEU A 465 -13.45 -18.99 4.31
N SER A 466 -13.81 -20.24 4.56
CA SER A 466 -14.51 -21.09 3.60
C SER A 466 -15.80 -20.47 3.09
N TYR A 467 -16.57 -19.84 3.98
CA TYR A 467 -17.79 -19.13 3.59
C TYR A 467 -17.47 -17.97 2.66
N LEU A 468 -16.48 -17.12 2.99
CA LEU A 468 -16.06 -16.02 2.13
C LEU A 468 -15.62 -16.53 0.75
N ILE A 469 -14.79 -17.57 0.70
CA ILE A 469 -14.32 -18.19 -0.54
C ILE A 469 -15.51 -18.68 -1.38
N THR A 470 -16.42 -19.43 -0.77
CA THR A 470 -17.62 -19.97 -1.45
C THR A 470 -18.45 -18.84 -2.04
N GLN A 471 -18.68 -17.77 -1.28
CA GLN A 471 -19.42 -16.61 -1.78
C GLN A 471 -18.71 -15.87 -2.93
N ILE A 472 -17.38 -15.79 -2.91
CA ILE A 472 -16.62 -15.22 -4.02
C ILE A 472 -16.77 -16.08 -5.29
N GLU A 473 -16.56 -17.39 -5.17
CA GLU A 473 -16.63 -18.34 -6.30
C GLU A 473 -18.05 -18.46 -6.88
N GLU A 474 -19.09 -18.30 -6.07
CA GLU A 474 -20.49 -18.28 -6.53
C GLU A 474 -20.90 -16.97 -7.24
N LYS A 475 -20.35 -15.82 -6.83
CA LYS A 475 -20.78 -14.49 -7.31
C LYS A 475 -19.92 -13.93 -8.41
N ILE A 476 -18.69 -14.41 -8.56
CA ILE A 476 -17.79 -14.06 -9.65
C ILE A 476 -17.69 -15.30 -10.56
N PRO A 477 -18.26 -15.26 -11.78
CA PRO A 477 -18.22 -16.39 -12.71
C PRO A 477 -16.79 -16.86 -12.98
N ASN A 478 -16.61 -18.19 -13.01
CA ASN A 478 -15.33 -18.86 -13.24
C ASN A 478 -14.22 -18.50 -12.23
N ALA A 479 -14.58 -17.95 -11.07
CA ALA A 479 -13.60 -17.61 -10.05
C ALA A 479 -13.15 -18.83 -9.25
N VAL A 480 -11.86 -18.88 -8.95
CA VAL A 480 -11.24 -19.81 -8.01
C VAL A 480 -10.34 -19.01 -7.08
N VAL A 481 -10.55 -19.15 -5.78
CA VAL A 481 -9.63 -18.57 -4.79
C VAL A 481 -8.42 -19.49 -4.67
N VAL A 482 -7.25 -18.99 -5.06
CA VAL A 482 -6.02 -19.79 -5.15
C VAL A 482 -5.23 -19.78 -3.86
N ASP A 483 -5.09 -18.61 -3.21
CA ASP A 483 -4.23 -18.45 -2.04
C ASP A 483 -4.59 -17.16 -1.24
N GLN A 484 -3.96 -16.98 -0.09
CA GLN A 484 -4.04 -15.82 0.79
C GLN A 484 -2.73 -15.05 0.82
N GLY A 485 -2.79 -13.76 0.51
CA GLY A 485 -1.66 -12.84 0.61
C GLY A 485 -0.62 -12.98 -0.51
N ARG A 486 -0.30 -14.20 -0.97
CA ARG A 486 0.60 -14.43 -2.10
C ARG A 486 0.24 -15.72 -2.82
N ALA A 487 0.43 -15.77 -4.13
CA ALA A 487 0.28 -16.97 -4.94
C ALA A 487 1.41 -17.10 -5.97
N TYR A 488 2.05 -18.26 -6.05
CA TYR A 488 2.93 -18.63 -7.16
C TYR A 488 2.13 -19.39 -8.20
N MET A 489 2.20 -18.97 -9.47
CA MET A 489 1.37 -19.48 -10.55
C MET A 489 2.19 -19.78 -11.80
N LYS A 490 1.88 -20.91 -12.43
CA LYS A 490 2.38 -21.32 -13.74
C LYS A 490 1.19 -21.54 -14.68
N PHE A 491 1.25 -21.03 -15.90
CA PHE A 491 0.14 -21.11 -16.86
C PHE A 491 0.45 -22.11 -17.98
N GLY A 492 -0.40 -23.12 -18.14
CA GLY A 492 -0.25 -24.18 -19.14
C GLY A 492 1.18 -24.76 -19.20
N LYS A 493 1.76 -24.80 -20.41
CA LYS A 493 3.12 -25.29 -20.65
C LYS A 493 4.20 -24.19 -20.63
N SER A 494 3.85 -22.95 -20.28
CA SER A 494 4.83 -21.87 -20.09
C SER A 494 5.90 -22.29 -19.08
N GLN A 495 7.18 -21.98 -19.33
CA GLN A 495 8.25 -22.21 -18.36
C GLN A 495 8.31 -21.12 -17.28
N HIS A 496 7.63 -19.99 -17.52
CA HIS A 496 7.66 -18.82 -16.65
C HIS A 496 6.77 -19.00 -15.41
N ILE A 497 7.28 -18.59 -14.25
CA ILE A 497 6.59 -18.61 -12.96
C ILE A 497 6.31 -17.18 -12.50
N PHE A 498 5.04 -16.91 -12.22
CA PHE A 498 4.56 -15.63 -11.72
C PHE A 498 4.34 -15.69 -10.23
N ARG A 499 4.59 -14.58 -9.54
CA ARG A 499 4.20 -14.41 -8.14
C ARG A 499 3.25 -13.24 -8.01
N PHE A 500 2.03 -13.50 -7.58
CA PHE A 500 1.03 -12.46 -7.30
C PHE A 500 1.00 -12.21 -5.81
N VAL A 501 1.21 -10.96 -5.38
CA VAL A 501 1.27 -10.58 -3.96
C VAL A 501 0.19 -9.56 -3.65
N SER A 502 -0.54 -9.79 -2.58
CA SER A 502 -1.59 -8.94 -2.05
C SER A 502 -1.30 -8.71 -0.56
N SER A 503 -0.49 -7.69 -0.25
CA SER A 503 -0.11 -7.33 1.12
C SER A 503 -0.84 -6.06 1.58
N GLY A 504 -0.99 -5.89 2.89
CA GLY A 504 -1.53 -4.69 3.54
C GLY A 504 -0.44 -3.79 4.15
N ASP A 505 0.83 -4.14 3.95
CA ASP A 505 1.95 -3.33 4.40
C ASP A 505 2.05 -2.04 3.59
N ARG A 506 2.22 -0.91 4.28
CA ARG A 506 2.32 0.45 3.67
C ARG A 506 3.40 0.58 2.58
N SER A 507 4.30 -0.39 2.49
CA SER A 507 5.41 -0.46 1.55
C SER A 507 5.54 -1.86 0.95
N ALA A 508 4.42 -2.54 0.65
CA ALA A 508 4.41 -3.90 0.12
C ALA A 508 5.37 -4.08 -1.07
N TYR A 509 5.43 -3.11 -1.99
CA TYR A 509 6.39 -3.12 -3.09
C TYR A 509 7.85 -3.18 -2.60
N TYR A 510 8.22 -2.34 -1.63
CA TYR A 510 9.57 -2.35 -1.04
C TYR A 510 9.86 -3.61 -0.23
N ALA A 511 8.85 -4.17 0.44
CA ALA A 511 8.99 -5.42 1.18
C ALA A 511 9.31 -6.57 0.23
N GLU A 512 8.66 -6.62 -0.94
CA GLU A 512 8.92 -7.63 -1.97
C GLU A 512 10.26 -7.42 -2.68
N LEU A 513 10.69 -6.17 -2.88
CA LEU A 513 12.01 -5.87 -3.43
C LEU A 513 13.16 -6.32 -2.53
N GLY A 514 12.92 -6.45 -1.23
CA GLY A 514 13.92 -6.88 -0.24
C GLY A 514 15.16 -5.98 -0.22
N ASN A 515 16.32 -6.59 0.05
CA ASN A 515 17.65 -5.99 -0.06
C ASN A 515 18.41 -6.69 -1.22
N TYR A 516 19.67 -6.35 -1.43
CA TYR A 516 20.55 -6.96 -2.45
C TYR A 516 21.55 -7.98 -1.84
N GLY A 517 21.26 -8.50 -0.65
CA GLY A 517 22.19 -9.30 0.14
C GLY A 517 22.28 -10.77 -0.30
N PRO A 518 23.28 -11.53 0.19
CA PRO A 518 23.50 -12.93 -0.19
C PRO A 518 22.30 -13.87 0.04
N SER A 519 21.49 -13.61 1.08
CA SER A 519 20.27 -14.40 1.36
C SER A 519 19.19 -14.22 0.29
N GLN A 520 19.15 -13.08 -0.40
CA GLN A 520 18.28 -12.88 -1.56
C GLN A 520 18.84 -13.53 -2.84
N ARG A 521 20.17 -13.63 -2.97
CA ARG A 521 20.83 -14.28 -4.11
C ARG A 521 20.76 -15.81 -4.10
N ALA A 522 20.48 -16.41 -2.94
CA ALA A 522 20.36 -17.86 -2.78
C ALA A 522 19.00 -18.41 -3.26
N GLY A 523 18.00 -17.55 -3.46
CA GLY A 523 16.66 -17.96 -3.92
C GLY A 523 16.47 -17.75 -5.42
N MET A 524 15.77 -18.67 -6.08
CA MET A 524 15.29 -18.43 -7.45
C MET A 524 14.20 -17.35 -7.42
N LEU A 525 14.42 -16.25 -8.16
CA LEU A 525 13.40 -15.23 -8.35
C LEU A 525 12.34 -15.72 -9.37
N PRO A 526 11.04 -15.44 -9.14
CA PRO A 526 10.02 -15.50 -10.18
C PRO A 526 10.39 -14.60 -11.37
N ASP A 527 9.98 -14.99 -12.58
CA ASP A 527 10.17 -14.17 -13.77
C ASP A 527 9.46 -12.82 -13.62
N MET A 528 8.30 -12.82 -12.95
CA MET A 528 7.61 -11.59 -12.56
C MET A 528 6.84 -11.72 -11.23
N THR A 529 7.05 -10.75 -10.34
CA THR A 529 6.26 -10.53 -9.13
C THR A 529 5.32 -9.34 -9.33
N VAL A 530 4.01 -9.56 -9.27
CA VAL A 530 2.97 -8.53 -9.38
C VAL A 530 2.41 -8.23 -7.99
N VAL A 531 2.70 -7.03 -7.49
CA VAL A 531 2.23 -6.51 -6.20
C VAL A 531 0.93 -5.74 -6.40
N MET A 532 -0.16 -6.27 -5.85
CA MET A 532 -1.53 -5.76 -5.94
C MET A 532 -1.95 -5.14 -4.59
N HIS A 533 -1.32 -4.02 -4.23
CA HIS A 533 -1.54 -3.36 -2.94
C HIS A 533 -2.83 -2.51 -2.94
N PRO A 534 -3.69 -2.58 -1.89
CA PRO A 534 -4.99 -1.89 -1.85
C PRO A 534 -4.95 -0.37 -1.73
N ALA A 535 -3.77 0.20 -1.49
CA ALA A 535 -3.53 1.65 -1.55
C ALA A 535 -2.42 2.02 -2.52
N SER A 536 -2.16 1.18 -3.53
CA SER A 536 -1.27 1.53 -4.64
C SER A 536 -1.78 2.81 -5.32
N VAL A 537 -0.88 3.79 -5.45
CA VAL A 537 -1.20 5.11 -6.01
C VAL A 537 -1.00 5.11 -7.52
N TYR A 538 -0.02 4.37 -8.02
CA TYR A 538 0.38 4.40 -9.41
C TYR A 538 1.21 3.17 -9.77
N PHE A 539 1.39 2.93 -11.08
CA PHE A 539 2.17 1.80 -11.60
C PHE A 539 3.67 2.01 -11.40
N ARG A 540 4.38 0.94 -10.99
CA ARG A 540 5.85 0.90 -10.92
C ARG A 540 6.36 -0.45 -11.38
N LYS A 541 7.51 -0.48 -12.04
CA LYS A 541 8.22 -1.68 -12.49
C LYS A 541 9.71 -1.49 -12.22
N THR A 542 10.39 -2.52 -11.72
CA THR A 542 11.86 -2.56 -11.65
C THR A 542 12.35 -3.98 -11.90
N ALA A 543 13.55 -4.13 -12.48
CA ALA A 543 14.19 -5.44 -12.67
C ALA A 543 15.20 -5.77 -11.55
N ARG A 544 15.50 -7.06 -11.41
CA ARG A 544 16.55 -7.61 -10.55
C ARG A 544 17.27 -8.72 -11.29
N GLN A 545 18.59 -8.73 -11.23
CA GLN A 545 19.37 -9.86 -11.76
C GLN A 545 19.15 -11.09 -10.88
N ASN A 546 18.99 -12.23 -11.55
CA ASN A 546 18.81 -13.54 -10.94
C ASN A 546 20.09 -14.36 -11.15
N TYR A 547 20.55 -15.04 -10.11
CA TYR A 547 21.79 -15.81 -10.11
C TYR A 547 21.53 -17.28 -9.79
N LYS A 548 22.26 -18.16 -10.47
CA LYS A 548 22.30 -19.59 -10.18
C LYS A 548 23.75 -20.06 -10.22
N ASP A 549 24.22 -20.70 -9.15
CA ASP A 549 25.58 -21.22 -9.02
C ASP A 549 26.67 -20.17 -9.33
N GLY A 550 26.44 -18.91 -8.91
CA GLY A 550 27.37 -17.79 -9.11
C GLY A 550 27.38 -17.21 -10.53
N LYS A 551 26.53 -17.70 -11.44
CA LYS A 551 26.35 -17.16 -12.79
C LYS A 551 25.02 -16.43 -12.92
N MET A 552 25.00 -15.36 -13.70
CA MET A 552 23.76 -14.69 -14.07
C MET A 552 22.91 -15.68 -14.88
N PHE A 553 21.70 -15.96 -14.38
CA PHE A 553 20.78 -16.93 -14.97
C PHE A 553 19.62 -16.23 -15.71
N GLY A 554 19.27 -15.02 -15.31
CA GLY A 554 18.20 -14.23 -15.92
C GLY A 554 17.86 -13.01 -15.10
N GLU A 555 16.63 -12.53 -15.23
CA GLU A 555 16.10 -11.37 -14.50
C GLU A 555 14.72 -11.66 -13.95
N GLY A 556 14.43 -11.14 -12.76
CA GLY A 556 13.08 -11.12 -12.19
C GLY A 556 12.53 -9.69 -12.20
N PHE A 557 11.29 -9.52 -12.67
CA PHE A 557 10.61 -8.23 -12.67
C PHE A 557 9.72 -8.06 -11.44
N PHE A 558 9.73 -6.88 -10.84
CA PHE A 558 8.84 -6.52 -9.74
C PHE A 558 7.95 -5.38 -10.18
N VAL A 559 6.64 -5.62 -10.21
CA VAL A 559 5.64 -4.70 -10.74
C VAL A 559 4.61 -4.38 -9.65
N GLU A 560 4.45 -3.12 -9.28
CA GLU A 560 3.30 -2.64 -8.50
C GLU A 560 2.17 -2.30 -9.47
N ALA A 561 1.08 -3.07 -9.39
CA ALA A 561 -0.11 -2.80 -10.19
C ALA A 561 -0.88 -1.59 -9.61
N PRO A 562 -1.37 -0.66 -10.46
CA PRO A 562 -2.22 0.43 -10.02
C PRO A 562 -3.59 -0.10 -9.59
N THR A 563 -4.27 0.61 -8.70
CA THR A 563 -5.63 0.25 -8.28
C THR A 563 -6.66 0.58 -9.39
N LEU A 564 -7.65 -0.30 -9.58
CA LEU A 564 -8.71 -0.08 -10.57
C LEU A 564 -9.90 0.67 -9.95
N ILE A 565 -9.70 1.95 -9.61
CA ILE A 565 -10.69 2.78 -8.92
C ILE A 565 -10.93 4.09 -9.67
N ASP A 566 -12.20 4.50 -9.75
CA ASP A 566 -12.59 5.80 -10.29
C ASP A 566 -12.37 6.91 -9.24
N ARG A 567 -11.30 7.70 -9.43
CA ARG A 567 -10.96 8.79 -8.49
C ARG A 567 -11.98 9.93 -8.50
N ASN A 568 -12.59 10.24 -9.65
CA ASN A 568 -13.36 11.48 -9.83
C ASN A 568 -14.61 11.46 -8.95
N LEU A 569 -15.34 10.35 -8.94
CA LEU A 569 -16.54 10.20 -8.12
C LEU A 569 -16.26 10.29 -6.62
N ILE A 570 -15.11 9.78 -6.16
CA ILE A 570 -14.71 9.88 -4.76
C ILE A 570 -14.35 11.33 -4.40
N LEU A 571 -13.60 12.02 -5.27
CA LEU A 571 -13.23 13.42 -5.05
C LEU A 571 -14.44 14.36 -5.06
N GLU A 572 -15.40 14.13 -5.96
CA GLU A 572 -16.65 14.88 -6.03
C GLU A 572 -17.47 14.71 -4.74
N ARG A 573 -17.70 13.46 -4.30
CA ARG A 573 -18.47 13.18 -3.07
C ARG A 573 -17.81 13.72 -1.81
N THR A 574 -16.49 13.65 -1.74
CA THR A 574 -15.74 14.18 -0.60
C THR A 574 -15.50 15.68 -0.69
N ARG A 575 -15.85 16.34 -1.80
CA ARG A 575 -15.47 17.74 -2.10
C ARG A 575 -13.97 17.99 -1.89
N GLY A 576 -13.15 16.99 -2.23
CA GLY A 576 -11.70 17.00 -2.01
C GLY A 576 -11.26 16.94 -0.54
N GLN A 577 -12.15 16.71 0.43
CA GLN A 577 -11.77 16.55 1.82
C GLN A 577 -11.00 15.24 2.04
N ARG A 578 -9.91 15.30 2.81
CA ARG A 578 -9.15 14.10 3.21
C ARG A 578 -9.93 13.30 4.25
N VAL A 579 -10.55 12.22 3.83
CA VAL A 579 -11.23 11.26 4.71
C VAL A 579 -10.19 10.27 5.29
N PRO A 580 -10.30 9.84 6.56
CA PRO A 580 -9.39 8.87 7.17
C PRO A 580 -9.62 7.43 6.66
N LEU A 581 -9.75 7.24 5.35
CA LEU A 581 -9.78 5.95 4.66
C LEU A 581 -8.54 5.80 3.77
N ALA A 582 -7.97 4.60 3.70
CA ALA A 582 -6.76 4.33 2.92
C ALA A 582 -6.98 4.63 1.42
N VAL A 583 -8.14 4.21 0.88
CA VAL A 583 -8.52 4.50 -0.50
C VAL A 583 -8.67 5.99 -0.77
N SER A 584 -9.34 6.74 0.11
CA SER A 584 -9.49 8.19 -0.02
C SER A 584 -8.13 8.91 -0.02
N LYS A 585 -7.19 8.47 0.83
CA LYS A 585 -5.82 9.01 0.85
C LYS A 585 -5.07 8.74 -0.45
N ALA A 586 -5.22 7.54 -1.03
CA ALA A 586 -4.58 7.17 -2.29
C ALA A 586 -5.12 7.98 -3.46
N VAL A 587 -6.45 8.03 -3.65
CA VAL A 587 -7.06 8.76 -4.78
C VAL A 587 -6.97 10.29 -4.66
N SER A 588 -6.73 10.81 -3.45
CA SER A 588 -6.45 12.24 -3.23
C SER A 588 -4.98 12.60 -3.46
N ASP A 589 -4.12 11.64 -3.76
CA ASP A 589 -2.74 11.93 -4.15
C ASP A 589 -2.72 12.50 -5.57
N PRO A 590 -2.08 13.66 -5.83
CA PRO A 590 -1.99 14.20 -7.19
C PRO A 590 -1.31 13.25 -8.18
N MET A 591 -0.45 12.35 -7.69
CA MET A 591 0.24 11.35 -8.51
C MET A 591 -0.61 10.10 -8.77
N TYR A 592 -1.87 10.06 -8.31
CA TYR A 592 -2.74 8.91 -8.50
C TYR A 592 -3.05 8.66 -9.97
N SER A 593 -2.67 7.46 -10.44
CA SER A 593 -2.94 6.93 -11.77
C SER A 593 -3.54 5.53 -11.63
N GLY A 594 -4.87 5.44 -11.72
CA GLY A 594 -5.60 4.17 -11.69
C GLY A 594 -5.50 3.41 -13.00
N GLY A 595 -5.75 2.10 -12.96
CA GLY A 595 -5.70 1.28 -14.16
C GLY A 595 -5.68 -0.23 -13.89
N MET A 596 -5.23 -0.99 -14.88
CA MET A 596 -4.98 -2.43 -14.75
C MET A 596 -3.72 -2.84 -15.52
N LEU A 597 -3.24 -4.05 -15.24
CA LEU A 597 -2.04 -4.60 -15.87
C LEU A 597 -2.39 -5.74 -16.83
N ILE A 598 -1.73 -5.80 -17.97
CA ILE A 598 -1.69 -6.97 -18.86
C ILE A 598 -0.27 -7.51 -18.85
N VAL A 599 -0.10 -8.77 -18.43
CA VAL A 599 1.16 -9.50 -18.43
C VAL A 599 1.15 -10.44 -19.62
N THR A 600 2.22 -10.44 -20.41
CA THR A 600 2.34 -11.29 -21.60
C THR A 600 3.58 -12.15 -21.51
N THR A 601 3.46 -13.42 -21.88
CA THR A 601 4.60 -14.35 -21.94
C THR A 601 4.99 -14.62 -23.37
N HIS A 602 6.30 -14.67 -23.63
CA HIS A 602 6.87 -15.10 -24.89
C HIS A 602 7.87 -16.24 -24.62
N PRO A 603 7.91 -17.29 -25.45
CA PRO A 603 8.89 -18.36 -25.29
C PRO A 603 10.32 -17.83 -25.36
N ASP A 604 10.61 -16.92 -26.30
CA ASP A 604 11.97 -16.46 -26.56
C ASP A 604 12.30 -15.06 -26.02
N LEU A 605 11.28 -14.23 -25.77
CA LEU A 605 11.46 -12.83 -25.34
C LEU A 605 11.22 -12.65 -23.84
N GLY A 606 10.83 -13.72 -23.13
CA GLY A 606 10.56 -13.69 -21.69
C GLY A 606 9.18 -13.13 -21.34
N VAL A 607 9.10 -12.36 -20.26
CA VAL A 607 7.84 -11.80 -19.74
C VAL A 607 7.82 -10.28 -19.89
N ASP A 608 6.67 -9.73 -20.27
CA ASP A 608 6.44 -8.28 -20.36
C ASP A 608 5.15 -7.88 -19.64
N SER A 609 5.03 -6.60 -19.29
CA SER A 609 3.86 -6.04 -18.64
C SER A 609 3.50 -4.67 -19.20
N LYS A 610 2.20 -4.48 -19.45
CA LYS A 610 1.61 -3.28 -20.06
C LYS A 610 0.55 -2.70 -19.13
N MET A 611 0.65 -1.43 -18.81
CA MET A 611 -0.39 -0.72 -18.05
C MET A 611 -1.47 -0.19 -19.00
N LEU A 612 -2.74 -0.38 -18.62
CA LEU A 612 -3.89 0.33 -19.20
C LEU A 612 -4.40 1.34 -18.18
N THR A 613 -4.60 2.60 -18.57
CA THR A 613 -5.19 3.62 -17.70
C THR A 613 -6.67 3.32 -17.43
N SER A 614 -7.23 3.87 -16.35
CA SER A 614 -8.67 3.75 -16.06
C SER A 614 -9.55 4.21 -17.22
N GLU A 615 -9.15 5.26 -17.93
CA GLU A 615 -9.81 5.82 -19.11
C GLU A 615 -9.78 4.81 -20.27
N MET A 616 -8.62 4.23 -20.58
CA MET A 616 -8.50 3.17 -21.59
C MET A 616 -9.37 1.96 -21.27
N VAL A 617 -9.36 1.52 -20.01
CA VAL A 617 -10.19 0.39 -19.55
C VAL A 617 -11.66 0.68 -19.76
N ARG A 618 -12.10 1.91 -19.46
CA ARG A 618 -13.49 2.34 -19.69
C ARG A 618 -13.82 2.35 -21.18
N ASP A 619 -12.96 2.93 -22.00
CA ASP A 619 -13.14 3.04 -23.44
C ASP A 619 -13.22 1.67 -24.14
N ILE A 620 -12.26 0.79 -23.86
CA ILE A 620 -12.25 -0.56 -24.41
C ILE A 620 -13.45 -1.32 -23.86
N GLY A 621 -13.71 -1.22 -22.56
CA GLY A 621 -14.82 -1.88 -21.86
C GLY A 621 -16.20 -1.52 -22.42
N LYS A 622 -16.41 -0.28 -22.87
CA LYS A 622 -17.65 0.19 -23.48
C LYS A 622 -17.77 -0.08 -24.98
N SER A 623 -16.65 -0.09 -25.71
CA SER A 623 -16.67 -0.22 -27.18
C SER A 623 -17.42 -1.45 -27.67
N THR A 624 -18.33 -1.32 -28.63
CA THR A 624 -19.00 -2.48 -29.25
C THR A 624 -18.13 -3.16 -30.30
N THR A 625 -17.13 -2.46 -30.83
CA THR A 625 -16.21 -2.93 -31.86
C THR A 625 -14.80 -3.15 -31.30
N PRO A 626 -14.05 -4.15 -31.78
CA PRO A 626 -12.62 -4.25 -31.51
C PRO A 626 -11.91 -2.96 -31.97
N LYS A 627 -11.12 -2.35 -31.09
CA LYS A 627 -10.27 -1.21 -31.49
C LYS A 627 -9.07 -1.76 -32.27
N THR A 628 -8.75 -1.16 -33.41
CA THR A 628 -7.48 -1.40 -34.10
C THR A 628 -6.35 -1.01 -33.16
N PRO A 629 -5.26 -1.80 -33.05
CA PRO A 629 -4.12 -1.43 -32.24
C PRO A 629 -3.58 -0.04 -32.62
N ALA A 630 -3.31 0.79 -31.60
CA ALA A 630 -2.74 2.11 -31.84
C ALA A 630 -1.36 1.97 -32.49
N LYS A 631 -1.08 2.87 -33.45
CA LYS A 631 0.27 3.07 -33.96
C LYS A 631 1.15 3.68 -32.88
N THR A 632 2.43 3.32 -32.88
CA THR A 632 3.36 3.63 -31.79
C THR A 632 4.63 4.27 -32.33
N LEU A 633 5.03 5.40 -31.74
CA LEU A 633 6.37 5.96 -31.88
C LEU A 633 7.30 5.22 -30.91
N TRP A 634 8.30 4.53 -31.44
CA TRP A 634 9.29 3.81 -30.63
C TRP A 634 10.55 4.65 -30.45
N ILE A 635 10.97 4.80 -29.20
CA ILE A 635 12.23 5.41 -28.79
C ILE A 635 13.14 4.30 -28.29
N MET A 636 14.33 4.19 -28.87
CA MET A 636 15.38 3.29 -28.38
C MET A 636 16.30 4.08 -27.44
N GLU A 637 16.54 3.53 -26.26
CA GLU A 637 17.42 4.10 -25.27
C GLU A 637 18.53 3.11 -24.90
N ALA A 638 19.78 3.50 -25.17
CA ALA A 638 20.97 2.67 -25.06
C ALA A 638 22.08 3.41 -24.32
N THR A 639 21.85 3.66 -23.03
CA THR A 639 22.68 4.52 -22.19
C THR A 639 23.80 3.78 -21.45
N ASP A 640 24.70 4.54 -20.83
CA ASP A 640 25.79 4.01 -20.00
C ASP A 640 26.60 2.91 -20.72
N SER A 641 27.02 3.23 -21.96
CA SER A 641 27.65 2.27 -22.87
C SER A 641 29.10 1.96 -22.49
N HIS A 642 29.77 2.89 -21.80
CA HIS A 642 31.17 2.81 -21.34
C HIS A 642 32.13 2.28 -22.41
N ILE A 643 32.04 2.79 -23.62
CA ILE A 643 32.86 2.34 -24.75
C ILE A 643 34.34 2.52 -24.42
N GLY A 644 35.14 1.49 -24.73
CA GLY A 644 36.54 1.35 -24.33
C GLY A 644 36.78 1.05 -22.84
N GLY A 645 35.74 0.87 -22.03
CA GLY A 645 35.81 0.40 -20.65
C GLY A 645 35.96 -1.13 -20.53
N ALA A 646 36.58 -1.57 -19.42
CA ALA A 646 36.74 -2.99 -19.10
C ALA A 646 35.47 -3.63 -18.51
N MET A 647 34.61 -2.82 -17.87
CA MET A 647 33.44 -3.27 -17.10
C MET A 647 32.16 -3.38 -17.95
N ARG A 648 32.29 -3.29 -19.27
CA ARG A 648 31.18 -3.45 -20.21
C ARG A 648 30.68 -4.89 -20.17
N VAL A 649 29.37 -5.08 -20.19
CA VAL A 649 28.76 -6.38 -20.45
C VAL A 649 29.02 -6.71 -21.93
N ARG A 650 29.66 -7.85 -22.18
CA ARG A 650 29.97 -8.31 -23.53
C ARG A 650 29.22 -9.59 -23.85
N LEU A 651 28.58 -9.59 -25.00
CA LEU A 651 28.02 -10.77 -25.64
C LEU A 651 29.05 -11.35 -26.61
N THR A 652 28.89 -12.62 -26.94
CA THR A 652 29.74 -13.31 -27.92
C THR A 652 28.97 -13.48 -29.22
N ARG A 653 29.48 -12.91 -30.32
CA ARG A 653 28.97 -13.15 -31.67
C ARG A 653 29.19 -14.60 -32.09
N HIS A 654 28.47 -15.06 -33.11
CA HIS A 654 28.65 -16.39 -33.71
C HIS A 654 30.10 -16.72 -34.13
N ASP A 655 30.90 -15.70 -34.48
CA ASP A 655 32.32 -15.83 -34.85
C ASP A 655 33.28 -15.80 -33.64
N GLY A 656 32.74 -15.78 -32.42
CA GLY A 656 33.51 -15.70 -31.18
C GLY A 656 33.97 -14.29 -30.79
N THR A 657 33.66 -13.26 -31.59
CA THR A 657 34.08 -11.88 -31.30
C THR A 657 33.17 -11.26 -30.22
N PRO A 658 33.73 -10.66 -29.17
CA PRO A 658 32.96 -9.92 -28.16
C PRO A 658 32.30 -8.65 -28.74
N ILE A 659 31.08 -8.35 -28.31
CA ILE A 659 30.32 -7.14 -28.68
C ILE A 659 29.59 -6.59 -27.45
N GLY A 660 29.53 -5.26 -27.29
CA GLY A 660 28.76 -4.61 -26.22
C GLY A 660 27.24 -4.66 -26.45
N LEU A 661 26.45 -4.32 -25.44
CA LEU A 661 24.98 -4.41 -25.51
C LEU A 661 24.35 -3.44 -26.51
N THR A 662 24.82 -2.18 -26.53
CA THR A 662 24.38 -1.17 -27.49
C THR A 662 24.66 -1.63 -28.92
N GLU A 663 25.89 -2.07 -29.20
CA GLU A 663 26.28 -2.57 -30.51
C GLU A 663 25.51 -3.85 -30.88
N ALA A 664 25.22 -4.73 -29.91
CA ALA A 664 24.42 -5.93 -30.13
C ALA A 664 23.00 -5.61 -30.58
N SER A 665 22.33 -4.65 -29.94
CA SER A 665 20.99 -4.24 -30.36
C SER A 665 20.97 -3.64 -31.78
N LEU A 666 21.96 -2.81 -32.13
CA LEU A 666 22.11 -2.24 -33.48
C LEU A 666 22.44 -3.34 -34.52
N GLU A 667 23.27 -4.31 -34.16
CA GLU A 667 23.60 -5.47 -34.98
C GLU A 667 22.36 -6.33 -35.27
N LEU A 668 21.49 -6.57 -34.28
CA LEU A 668 20.24 -7.31 -34.47
C LEU A 668 19.29 -6.58 -35.43
N MET A 669 19.24 -5.24 -35.39
CA MET A 669 18.48 -4.45 -36.36
C MET A 669 19.06 -4.60 -37.76
N LYS A 670 20.39 -4.46 -37.90
CA LYS A 670 21.10 -4.59 -39.17
C LYS A 670 20.93 -5.97 -39.82
N ARG A 671 21.11 -7.06 -39.05
CA ARG A 671 20.91 -8.44 -39.54
C ARG A 671 19.49 -8.70 -40.02
N SER A 672 18.52 -8.03 -39.43
CA SER A 672 17.10 -8.15 -39.78
C SER A 672 16.71 -7.28 -40.99
N GLY A 673 17.66 -6.55 -41.59
CA GLY A 673 17.41 -5.66 -42.72
C GLY A 673 16.62 -4.40 -42.37
N ILE A 674 16.54 -4.06 -41.07
CA ILE A 674 15.82 -2.91 -40.53
C ILE A 674 16.63 -1.60 -40.72
N ASP A 675 17.92 -1.73 -41.02
CA ASP A 675 18.82 -0.67 -41.49
C ASP A 675 18.51 -0.17 -42.91
N LYS A 676 17.61 -0.84 -43.63
CA LYS A 676 17.12 -0.36 -44.92
C LYS A 676 16.20 0.84 -44.75
N SER A 677 16.27 1.76 -45.72
CA SER A 677 15.56 3.04 -45.73
C SER A 677 14.05 2.91 -45.41
N GLY A 678 13.65 3.34 -44.22
CA GLY A 678 12.28 3.31 -43.66
C GLY A 678 11.76 1.97 -43.13
N ALA A 679 12.60 0.93 -43.10
CA ALA A 679 12.27 -0.36 -42.47
C ALA A 679 12.39 -0.33 -40.93
N ALA A 680 13.05 0.69 -40.38
CA ALA A 680 13.17 0.90 -38.93
C ALA A 680 11.80 0.96 -38.23
N HIS A 681 11.64 0.14 -37.18
CA HIS A 681 10.53 0.24 -36.23
C HIS A 681 10.70 1.44 -35.29
N VAL A 682 11.96 1.81 -35.02
CA VAL A 682 12.36 2.90 -34.12
C VAL A 682 12.32 4.23 -34.86
N GLY A 683 11.69 5.23 -34.24
CA GLY A 683 11.59 6.60 -34.77
C GLY A 683 12.45 7.62 -34.03
N MET A 684 13.05 7.27 -32.88
CA MET A 684 13.98 8.11 -32.13
C MET A 684 15.04 7.28 -31.41
N PHE A 685 16.23 7.84 -31.24
CA PHE A 685 17.34 7.21 -30.52
C PHE A 685 17.89 8.15 -29.44
N LEU A 686 18.22 7.59 -28.28
CA LEU A 686 18.73 8.32 -27.13
C LEU A 686 19.89 7.55 -26.46
N VAL A 687 20.95 8.29 -26.16
CA VAL A 687 21.91 7.95 -25.11
C VAL A 687 21.82 9.03 -24.04
N ALA A 688 21.36 8.68 -22.84
CA ALA A 688 21.05 9.65 -21.79
C ALA A 688 22.22 9.93 -20.83
N ASP A 689 23.33 9.20 -20.92
CA ASP A 689 24.46 9.27 -19.98
C ASP A 689 25.77 8.80 -20.66
N ASP A 690 26.77 8.38 -19.89
CA ASP A 690 28.14 8.02 -20.27
C ASP A 690 28.19 7.10 -21.50
N ILE A 691 28.59 7.68 -22.63
CA ILE A 691 28.87 6.94 -23.86
C ILE A 691 30.24 6.25 -23.71
N LEU A 692 31.23 7.00 -23.25
CA LEU A 692 32.60 6.54 -23.00
C LEU A 692 32.79 6.28 -21.51
N HIS A 693 33.78 5.46 -21.17
CA HIS A 693 34.06 5.15 -19.76
C HIS A 693 34.82 6.27 -19.04
N GLY A 694 35.67 7.03 -19.74
CA GLY A 694 36.59 7.98 -19.12
C GLY A 694 37.56 7.36 -18.10
N ASN A 695 38.32 8.21 -17.42
CA ASN A 695 39.20 7.92 -16.30
C ASN A 695 38.58 8.41 -14.98
N HIS A 696 37.53 7.74 -14.51
CA HIS A 696 36.90 8.13 -13.25
C HIS A 696 37.75 7.75 -12.01
N TYR A 697 38.79 6.90 -12.17
CA TYR A 697 39.50 6.25 -11.06
C TYR A 697 40.90 6.80 -10.76
N GLY A 698 41.38 7.79 -11.51
CA GLY A 698 42.70 8.40 -11.29
C GLY A 698 43.86 7.43 -11.49
N THR A 699 43.63 6.29 -12.15
CA THR A 699 44.60 5.21 -12.37
C THR A 699 45.64 5.57 -13.44
N GLU A 700 45.47 6.69 -14.14
CA GLU A 700 46.17 6.98 -15.42
C GLU A 700 47.16 8.13 -15.34
N LYS A 701 47.68 8.46 -14.15
CA LYS A 701 48.71 9.51 -14.07
C LYS A 701 49.99 9.19 -14.87
N ARG A 702 50.17 7.96 -15.42
CA ARG A 702 51.21 7.61 -16.40
C ARG A 702 50.74 6.51 -17.36
N ILE A 703 50.57 6.86 -18.65
CA ILE A 703 50.27 5.94 -19.77
C ILE A 703 51.53 5.13 -20.10
N HIS A 704 51.41 3.81 -20.32
CA HIS A 704 52.54 3.00 -20.79
C HIS A 704 52.58 2.98 -22.34
N TYR A 705 53.74 3.27 -22.93
CA TYR A 705 53.93 3.45 -24.38
C TYR A 705 53.65 2.23 -25.30
N ILE A 706 53.30 1.06 -24.75
CA ILE A 706 52.99 -0.18 -25.52
C ILE A 706 51.49 -0.52 -25.50
N GLU A 707 50.67 0.35 -24.92
CA GLU A 707 49.23 0.11 -24.75
C GLU A 707 48.47 0.16 -26.08
N GLN A 708 47.40 -0.65 -26.19
CA GLN A 708 46.57 -0.82 -27.40
C GLN A 708 45.10 -0.65 -27.04
N SER A 709 44.27 -0.13 -27.96
CA SER A 709 42.81 -0.04 -27.74
C SER A 709 42.17 -1.42 -27.62
N THR A 710 41.04 -1.51 -26.90
CA THR A 710 40.27 -2.75 -26.77
C THR A 710 39.87 -3.29 -28.14
N ALA A 711 39.40 -2.42 -29.04
CA ALA A 711 39.10 -2.79 -30.43
C ALA A 711 40.28 -3.50 -31.14
N ARG A 712 41.50 -3.00 -30.98
CA ARG A 712 42.70 -3.61 -31.59
C ARG A 712 43.04 -4.95 -30.96
N VAL A 713 42.90 -5.09 -29.64
CA VAL A 713 43.04 -6.37 -28.94
C VAL A 713 42.01 -7.39 -29.45
N LEU A 714 40.75 -6.96 -29.65
CA LEU A 714 39.67 -7.81 -30.16
C LEU A 714 39.85 -8.18 -31.65
N GLN A 715 40.36 -7.28 -32.49
CA GLN A 715 40.70 -7.58 -33.88
C GLN A 715 41.83 -8.62 -33.96
N ASN A 716 42.89 -8.46 -33.16
CA ASN A 716 43.97 -9.43 -33.06
C ASN A 716 43.48 -10.79 -32.56
N LEU A 717 42.53 -10.80 -31.61
CA LEU A 717 41.86 -12.01 -31.15
C LEU A 717 41.08 -12.68 -32.28
N SER A 718 40.24 -11.93 -33.01
CA SER A 718 39.44 -12.46 -34.12
C SER A 718 40.32 -13.08 -35.21
N ALA A 719 41.43 -12.42 -35.55
CA ALA A 719 42.43 -12.97 -36.47
C ALA A 719 43.02 -14.30 -35.96
N ARG A 720 43.44 -14.36 -34.69
CA ARG A 720 43.97 -15.58 -34.06
C ARG A 720 42.93 -16.70 -33.95
N LEU A 721 41.67 -16.38 -33.71
CA LEU A 721 40.58 -17.38 -33.67
C LEU A 721 40.33 -17.97 -35.06
N LYS A 722 40.40 -17.16 -36.12
CA LYS A 722 40.33 -17.64 -37.52
C LYS A 722 41.54 -18.50 -37.89
N GLU A 723 42.74 -18.14 -37.45
CA GLU A 723 43.93 -18.98 -37.61
C GLU A 723 43.78 -20.33 -36.89
N ALA A 724 43.19 -20.33 -35.69
CA ALA A 724 42.89 -21.54 -34.93
C ALA A 724 41.93 -22.48 -35.68
N GLU A 725 40.97 -21.93 -36.41
CA GLU A 725 40.03 -22.68 -37.25
C GLU A 725 40.70 -23.38 -38.44
N ALA A 726 41.84 -22.86 -38.88
CA ALA A 726 42.65 -23.46 -39.92
C ALA A 726 43.61 -24.56 -39.40
N LEU A 727 43.69 -24.78 -38.08
CA LEU A 727 44.53 -25.83 -37.50
C LEU A 727 43.84 -27.21 -37.59
N GLY A 728 44.58 -28.22 -38.06
CA GLY A 728 44.12 -29.61 -38.06
C GLY A 728 44.11 -30.22 -36.65
N GLY A 729 43.02 -30.91 -36.29
CA GLY A 729 42.88 -31.65 -35.04
C GLY A 729 42.01 -30.92 -33.99
N THR A 730 40.87 -31.53 -33.64
CA THR A 730 39.82 -30.95 -32.78
C THR A 730 40.33 -30.52 -31.40
N ARG A 731 41.20 -31.30 -30.77
CA ARG A 731 41.71 -31.01 -29.41
C ARG A 731 42.68 -29.84 -29.35
N LEU A 732 43.53 -29.67 -30.38
CA LEU A 732 44.48 -28.55 -30.46
C LEU A 732 43.73 -27.25 -30.79
N GLN A 733 42.74 -27.34 -31.68
CA GLN A 733 41.84 -26.25 -32.03
C GLN A 733 41.05 -25.74 -30.82
N GLU A 734 40.47 -26.64 -30.01
CA GLU A 734 39.78 -26.27 -28.76
C GLU A 734 40.73 -25.62 -27.74
N HIS A 735 41.90 -26.21 -27.50
CA HIS A 735 42.87 -25.67 -26.55
C HIS A 735 43.39 -24.28 -26.97
N TYR A 736 43.63 -24.07 -28.26
CA TYR A 736 44.05 -22.78 -28.79
C TYR A 736 42.93 -21.74 -28.68
N ARG A 737 41.68 -22.12 -28.95
CA ARG A 737 40.50 -21.25 -28.75
C ARG A 737 40.34 -20.84 -27.28
N GLU A 738 40.45 -21.78 -26.34
CA GLU A 738 40.36 -21.52 -24.90
C GLU A 738 41.47 -20.57 -24.43
N THR A 739 42.73 -20.86 -24.80
CA THR A 739 43.88 -20.05 -24.41
C THR A 739 43.80 -18.64 -24.99
N THR A 740 43.39 -18.50 -26.25
CA THR A 740 43.26 -17.19 -26.91
C THR A 740 42.13 -16.37 -26.30
N ARG A 741 40.99 -17.00 -25.97
CA ARG A 741 39.89 -16.36 -25.22
C ARG A 741 40.35 -15.90 -23.83
N ALA A 742 41.03 -16.77 -23.08
CA ALA A 742 41.53 -16.44 -21.75
C ALA A 742 42.53 -15.26 -21.79
N LEU A 743 43.45 -15.25 -22.75
CA LEU A 743 44.41 -14.17 -22.93
C LEU A 743 43.71 -12.85 -23.29
N ALA A 744 42.73 -12.87 -24.19
CA ALA A 744 41.99 -11.68 -24.54
C ALA A 744 41.17 -11.11 -23.37
N SER A 745 40.53 -11.98 -22.58
CA SER A 745 39.85 -11.55 -21.35
C SER A 745 40.82 -10.89 -20.38
N GLN A 746 42.04 -11.40 -20.24
CA GLN A 746 43.07 -10.77 -19.39
C GLN A 746 43.61 -9.45 -19.96
N LEU A 747 43.77 -9.34 -21.28
CA LEU A 747 44.24 -8.11 -21.92
C LEU A 747 43.17 -7.02 -21.88
N ALA A 748 41.89 -7.37 -22.04
CA ALA A 748 40.78 -6.43 -21.98
C ALA A 748 40.61 -5.73 -20.62
N VAL A 749 41.06 -6.35 -19.54
CA VAL A 749 41.03 -5.77 -18.17
C VAL A 749 42.27 -4.91 -17.88
N ARG A 750 43.30 -4.97 -18.74
CA ARG A 750 44.59 -4.27 -18.57
C ARG A 750 44.76 -3.02 -19.43
N VAL A 751 43.77 -2.65 -20.24
CA VAL A 751 43.83 -1.45 -21.09
C VAL A 751 43.51 -0.22 -20.23
N PRO A 752 44.38 0.80 -20.15
CA PRO A 752 44.03 2.04 -19.47
C PRO A 752 42.99 2.85 -20.24
N HIS A 753 42.21 3.63 -19.49
CA HIS A 753 41.01 4.29 -19.98
C HIS A 753 41.32 5.63 -20.67
N LEU A 754 42.24 5.61 -21.65
CA LEU A 754 42.59 6.80 -22.42
C LEU A 754 41.39 7.27 -23.25
N LEU A 755 40.86 8.45 -22.92
CA LEU A 755 39.67 9.02 -23.55
C LEU A 755 39.78 9.12 -25.09
N THR A 756 40.94 9.49 -25.63
CA THR A 756 41.17 9.54 -27.08
C THR A 756 41.03 8.15 -27.74
N GLY A 757 41.54 7.09 -27.08
CA GLY A 757 41.40 5.73 -27.57
C GLY A 757 39.95 5.25 -27.54
N GLN A 758 39.20 5.63 -26.50
CA GLN A 758 37.77 5.34 -26.40
C GLN A 758 36.95 6.05 -27.48
N MET A 759 37.28 7.30 -27.82
CA MET A 759 36.63 8.05 -28.91
C MET A 759 36.87 7.42 -30.29
N LEU A 760 38.09 6.95 -30.54
CA LEU A 760 38.40 6.20 -31.77
C LEU A 760 37.60 4.89 -31.81
N GLU A 761 37.57 4.15 -30.70
CA GLU A 761 36.78 2.92 -30.58
C GLU A 761 35.29 3.16 -30.80
N LEU A 762 34.71 4.22 -30.25
CA LEU A 762 33.32 4.60 -30.51
C LEU A 762 33.04 4.84 -32.00
N THR A 763 33.95 5.53 -32.68
CA THR A 763 33.81 5.83 -34.11
C THR A 763 33.90 4.54 -34.94
N ASP A 764 34.88 3.69 -34.64
CA ASP A 764 35.18 2.48 -35.40
C ASP A 764 34.26 1.29 -35.09
N ALA A 765 33.76 1.19 -33.86
CA ALA A 765 32.94 0.07 -33.41
C ALA A 765 31.44 0.37 -33.42
N VAL A 766 31.02 1.63 -33.34
CA VAL A 766 29.60 2.01 -33.24
C VAL A 766 29.15 2.90 -34.40
N ILE A 767 29.74 4.08 -34.56
CA ILE A 767 29.24 5.09 -35.51
C ILE A 767 29.39 4.58 -36.95
N ASN A 768 30.59 4.15 -37.35
CA ASN A 768 30.84 3.71 -38.72
C ASN A 768 30.11 2.41 -39.09
N PRO A 769 30.16 1.32 -38.28
CA PRO A 769 29.55 0.05 -38.65
C PRO A 769 28.01 0.07 -38.70
N TYR A 770 27.40 0.95 -37.91
CA TYR A 770 25.94 1.05 -37.76
C TYR A 770 25.35 2.37 -38.28
N ARG A 771 26.12 3.13 -39.08
CA ARG A 771 25.66 4.38 -39.71
C ARG A 771 24.32 4.21 -40.45
N ASP A 772 24.15 3.11 -41.17
CA ASP A 772 22.92 2.84 -41.92
C ASP A 772 21.70 2.60 -41.01
N VAL A 773 21.91 2.11 -39.79
CA VAL A 773 20.82 2.00 -38.78
C VAL A 773 20.38 3.40 -38.36
N PHE A 774 21.30 4.30 -38.04
CA PHE A 774 20.98 5.70 -37.69
C PHE A 774 20.28 6.43 -38.85
N LYS A 775 20.74 6.21 -40.08
CA LYS A 775 20.05 6.70 -41.28
C LYS A 775 18.62 6.17 -41.36
N ALA A 776 18.42 4.87 -41.17
CA ALA A 776 17.10 4.27 -41.25
C ALA A 776 16.13 4.86 -40.22
N ILE A 777 16.60 5.18 -39.02
CA ILE A 777 15.83 5.87 -37.97
C ILE A 777 15.43 7.28 -38.44
N LEU A 778 16.36 8.06 -38.99
CA LEU A 778 16.06 9.41 -39.50
C LEU A 778 15.06 9.38 -40.67
N VAL A 779 15.24 8.46 -41.63
CA VAL A 779 14.31 8.28 -42.74
C VAL A 779 12.94 7.83 -42.24
N ARG A 780 12.90 6.92 -41.26
CA ARG A 780 11.64 6.50 -40.63
C ARG A 780 10.93 7.67 -40.00
N ALA A 781 11.62 8.44 -39.16
CA ALA A 781 11.07 9.62 -38.51
C ALA A 781 10.50 10.63 -39.54
N HIS A 782 11.22 10.87 -40.63
CA HIS A 782 10.76 11.73 -41.71
C HIS A 782 9.50 11.20 -42.40
N ARG A 783 9.49 9.91 -42.80
CA ARG A 783 8.34 9.25 -43.45
C ARG A 783 7.10 9.21 -42.54
N SER A 784 7.30 8.97 -41.26
CA SER A 784 6.24 8.98 -40.24
C SER A 784 5.81 10.40 -39.86
N ARG A 785 6.46 11.45 -40.38
CA ARG A 785 6.19 12.86 -40.07
C ARG A 785 6.32 13.14 -38.56
N VAL A 786 7.39 12.64 -37.96
CA VAL A 786 7.75 12.97 -36.58
C VAL A 786 8.20 14.42 -36.53
N ILE A 787 7.53 15.22 -35.71
CA ILE A 787 7.80 16.63 -35.48
C ILE A 787 8.37 16.77 -34.08
N VAL A 788 9.64 17.14 -34.02
CA VAL A 788 10.36 17.45 -32.77
C VAL A 788 10.51 18.96 -32.66
N ARG A 789 10.15 19.51 -31.51
CA ARG A 789 10.39 20.92 -31.16
C ARG A 789 11.22 21.00 -29.89
N GLY A 790 12.41 21.58 -30.01
CA GLY A 790 13.28 21.85 -28.87
C GLY A 790 12.80 23.06 -28.06
N ILE A 791 13.33 23.22 -26.84
CA ILE A 791 13.04 24.35 -25.97
C ILE A 791 13.33 25.72 -26.63
N SER A 792 14.31 25.82 -27.52
CA SER A 792 14.65 27.05 -28.26
C SER A 792 13.48 27.59 -29.08
N GLU A 793 12.63 26.71 -29.61
CA GLU A 793 11.45 27.13 -30.39
C GLU A 793 10.38 27.80 -29.49
N TYR A 794 10.35 27.44 -28.21
CA TYR A 794 9.43 28.00 -27.23
C TYR A 794 9.98 29.28 -26.59
N THR A 795 11.27 29.30 -26.25
CA THR A 795 11.94 30.45 -25.62
C THR A 795 12.34 31.53 -26.64
N ARG A 796 12.41 31.17 -27.93
CA ARG A 796 12.98 31.99 -29.01
C ARG A 796 14.44 32.37 -28.79
N LEU A 797 15.16 31.59 -27.98
CA LEU A 797 16.58 31.75 -27.70
C LEU A 797 17.29 30.42 -27.93
N PRO A 798 18.48 30.40 -28.55
CA PRO A 798 19.25 29.17 -28.70
C PRO A 798 19.55 28.52 -27.35
N ASP A 799 19.22 27.25 -27.23
CA ASP A 799 19.40 26.42 -26.05
C ASP A 799 19.96 25.05 -26.46
N MET A 800 21.08 24.70 -25.86
CA MET A 800 21.79 23.46 -26.17
C MET A 800 21.13 22.21 -25.60
N ARG A 801 19.96 22.34 -24.93
CA ARG A 801 19.11 21.23 -24.47
C ARG A 801 18.02 20.86 -25.49
N ASP A 802 18.02 21.48 -26.66
CA ASP A 802 17.04 21.20 -27.71
C ASP A 802 17.03 19.74 -28.12
N LEU A 803 15.83 19.16 -28.10
CA LEU A 803 15.53 17.82 -28.53
C LEU A 803 15.72 17.62 -30.05
N GLY A 804 16.30 16.48 -30.44
CA GLY A 804 16.36 15.96 -31.81
C GLY A 804 15.69 14.60 -31.97
N ILE A 805 15.85 13.96 -33.13
CA ILE A 805 15.46 12.56 -33.37
C ILE A 805 16.51 11.60 -32.81
N ILE A 806 17.79 11.92 -33.00
CA ILE A 806 18.93 11.21 -32.42
C ILE A 806 19.58 12.13 -31.40
N ASN A 807 19.73 11.66 -30.17
CA ASN A 807 20.13 12.48 -29.03
C ASN A 807 21.30 11.81 -28.30
N PHE A 808 22.42 12.51 -28.17
CA PHE A 808 23.62 12.04 -27.46
C PHE A 808 23.89 12.90 -26.23
N GLY A 809 23.66 12.32 -25.05
CA GLY A 809 24.05 12.86 -23.77
C GLY A 809 25.57 12.86 -23.59
N SER A 810 26.03 13.61 -22.60
CA SER A 810 27.39 13.51 -22.08
C SER A 810 27.28 13.12 -20.62
N GLY A 811 27.89 12.00 -20.26
CA GLY A 811 27.86 11.52 -18.89
C GLY A 811 28.92 12.16 -18.01
N ASN A 812 28.96 11.73 -16.76
CA ASN A 812 29.79 12.35 -15.74
C ASN A 812 31.25 11.85 -15.80
N HIS A 813 31.53 10.68 -16.38
CA HIS A 813 32.86 10.09 -16.37
C HIS A 813 33.83 10.82 -17.29
N ALA A 814 33.48 10.98 -18.58
CA ALA A 814 34.30 11.72 -19.53
C ALA A 814 34.47 13.20 -19.11
N THR A 815 33.40 13.80 -18.56
CA THR A 815 33.40 15.15 -18.02
C THR A 815 34.39 15.28 -16.85
N LYS A 816 34.35 14.39 -15.86
CA LYS A 816 35.31 14.39 -14.73
C LYS A 816 36.74 14.13 -15.17
N THR A 817 36.95 13.25 -16.15
CA THR A 817 38.27 12.92 -16.70
C THR A 817 39.00 14.12 -17.26
N THR A 818 38.25 15.08 -17.79
CA THR A 818 38.77 16.26 -18.50
C THR A 818 38.51 17.55 -17.75
N ASP A 819 38.16 17.47 -16.46
CA ASP A 819 37.80 18.62 -15.62
C ASP A 819 36.72 19.52 -16.27
N GLY A 820 35.76 18.91 -16.97
CA GLY A 820 34.64 19.58 -17.63
C GLY A 820 34.97 20.20 -18.99
N MET A 821 36.17 19.99 -19.53
CA MET A 821 36.60 20.58 -20.81
C MET A 821 36.12 19.78 -22.04
N PHE A 822 35.59 18.57 -21.84
CA PHE A 822 35.14 17.69 -22.91
C PHE A 822 33.71 17.18 -22.67
N HIS A 823 32.89 17.27 -23.73
CA HIS A 823 31.52 16.78 -23.77
C HIS A 823 31.37 15.80 -24.93
N GLU A 824 31.39 14.51 -24.61
CA GLU A 824 31.37 13.44 -25.62
C GLU A 824 30.16 13.55 -26.55
N GLY A 825 28.95 13.79 -26.03
CA GLY A 825 27.73 13.77 -26.83
C GLY A 825 27.74 14.75 -28.00
N LEU A 826 28.38 15.91 -27.83
CA LEU A 826 28.57 16.89 -28.91
C LEU A 826 29.48 16.36 -30.02
N MET A 827 30.59 15.73 -29.64
CA MET A 827 31.55 15.16 -30.59
C MET A 827 30.91 14.00 -31.37
N VAL A 828 30.17 13.15 -30.67
CA VAL A 828 29.48 11.98 -31.27
C VAL A 828 28.40 12.42 -32.25
N ALA A 829 27.59 13.41 -31.88
CA ALA A 829 26.61 14.00 -32.78
C ALA A 829 27.28 14.54 -34.05
N GLU A 830 28.41 15.23 -33.91
CA GLU A 830 29.13 15.79 -35.05
C GLU A 830 29.72 14.72 -35.96
N PHE A 831 30.33 13.67 -35.40
CA PHE A 831 30.84 12.54 -36.19
C PHE A 831 29.73 11.85 -37.00
N LEU A 832 28.56 11.64 -36.39
CA LEU A 832 27.42 11.06 -37.11
C LEU A 832 26.92 11.99 -38.22
N ARG A 833 26.79 13.30 -37.95
CA ARG A 833 26.38 14.29 -38.97
C ARG A 833 27.34 14.31 -40.15
N GLN A 834 28.65 14.35 -39.91
CA GLN A 834 29.65 14.34 -40.97
C GLN A 834 29.62 13.03 -41.76
N GLY A 835 29.44 11.90 -41.08
CA GLY A 835 29.29 10.59 -41.72
C GLY A 835 28.06 10.46 -42.63
N LEU A 836 27.01 11.26 -42.38
CA LEU A 836 25.73 11.25 -43.10
C LEU A 836 25.53 12.43 -44.08
N LYS A 837 26.41 13.44 -44.05
CA LYS A 837 26.25 14.72 -44.77
C LYS A 837 25.93 14.60 -46.27
N ASN A 838 26.47 13.58 -46.93
CA ASN A 838 26.34 13.36 -48.36
C ASN A 838 25.40 12.18 -48.71
N ASP A 839 24.62 11.67 -47.76
CA ASP A 839 23.70 10.57 -48.03
C ASP A 839 22.46 11.08 -48.80
N PRO A 840 22.14 10.52 -49.98
CA PRO A 840 21.05 11.00 -50.82
C PRO A 840 19.65 10.84 -50.18
N ASP A 841 19.46 9.85 -49.30
CA ASP A 841 18.18 9.61 -48.63
C ASP A 841 17.85 10.69 -47.59
N LEU A 842 18.83 11.49 -47.19
CA LEU A 842 18.72 12.55 -46.18
C LEU A 842 18.84 13.95 -46.78
N ALA A 843 18.88 14.07 -48.12
CA ALA A 843 19.02 15.34 -48.81
C ALA A 843 17.90 16.33 -48.43
N GLY A 844 18.28 17.55 -48.04
CA GLY A 844 17.34 18.62 -47.65
C GLY A 844 16.84 18.55 -46.20
N LEU A 845 17.22 17.53 -45.43
CA LEU A 845 16.93 17.47 -44.00
C LEU A 845 17.97 18.25 -43.19
N ASP A 846 17.52 18.97 -42.17
CA ASP A 846 18.38 19.71 -41.24
C ASP A 846 19.01 18.76 -40.21
N MET A 847 20.22 18.29 -40.53
CA MET A 847 20.97 17.36 -39.66
C MET A 847 21.35 17.98 -38.31
N GLU A 848 21.55 19.30 -38.22
CA GLU A 848 21.88 19.96 -36.95
C GLU A 848 20.69 19.96 -36.00
N ARG A 849 19.47 20.09 -36.53
CA ARG A 849 18.22 19.97 -35.75
C ARG A 849 17.88 18.52 -35.41
N LEU A 850 18.10 17.58 -36.32
CA LEU A 850 17.68 16.19 -36.15
C LEU A 850 18.64 15.35 -35.29
N ILE A 851 19.93 15.65 -35.31
CA ILE A 851 20.94 14.96 -34.51
C ILE A 851 21.48 15.97 -33.50
N ARG A 852 21.24 15.75 -32.19
CA ARG A 852 21.62 16.68 -31.12
C ARG A 852 22.61 16.04 -30.16
N GLY A 853 23.60 16.83 -29.75
CA GLY A 853 24.45 16.58 -28.60
C GLY A 853 24.33 17.77 -27.64
N PHE A 854 24.37 17.52 -26.34
CA PHE A 854 23.98 18.52 -25.34
C PHE A 854 25.19 18.95 -24.49
N LEU A 855 25.26 20.24 -24.14
CA LEU A 855 26.40 20.88 -23.44
C LEU A 855 26.18 21.06 -21.92
N PHE A 856 25.20 20.41 -21.30
CA PHE A 856 24.80 20.71 -19.93
C PHE A 856 25.26 19.66 -18.92
N GLN A 857 25.96 20.10 -17.86
CA GLN A 857 26.45 19.25 -16.77
C GLN A 857 25.28 18.55 -16.04
N ASP A 858 25.45 17.23 -15.88
CA ASP A 858 24.91 16.28 -14.88
C ASP A 858 23.39 16.21 -14.62
N GLN A 859 22.51 17.05 -15.19
CA GLN A 859 21.10 17.07 -14.76
C GLN A 859 20.04 17.11 -15.86
N ALA A 860 20.16 17.95 -16.90
CA ALA A 860 19.14 18.04 -17.96
C ALA A 860 19.81 18.03 -19.33
N ILE A 861 19.60 16.97 -20.08
CA ILE A 861 20.27 16.68 -21.33
C ILE A 861 19.38 17.12 -22.48
N GLY A 862 18.15 16.63 -22.58
CA GLY A 862 17.21 16.98 -23.65
C GLY A 862 15.88 17.50 -23.13
N TYR A 863 15.33 18.54 -23.76
CA TYR A 863 14.06 19.15 -23.35
C TYR A 863 13.29 19.66 -24.56
N GLY A 864 12.03 19.23 -24.69
CA GLY A 864 11.20 19.61 -25.83
C GLY A 864 9.90 18.82 -25.91
N THR A 865 9.31 18.80 -27.10
CA THR A 865 8.08 18.07 -27.40
C THR A 865 8.22 17.24 -28.67
N VAL A 866 7.49 16.13 -28.73
CA VAL A 866 7.37 15.30 -29.93
C VAL A 866 5.91 15.07 -30.29
N SER A 867 5.62 15.04 -31.59
CA SER A 867 4.33 14.59 -32.13
C SER A 867 4.53 13.86 -33.45
N VAL A 868 3.59 12.99 -33.82
CA VAL A 868 3.62 12.29 -35.11
C VAL A 868 2.40 12.73 -35.90
N ASP A 869 2.62 13.25 -37.11
CA ASP A 869 1.55 13.75 -38.00
C ASP A 869 0.60 14.75 -37.30
N ASN A 870 1.13 15.56 -36.37
CA ASN A 870 0.39 16.52 -35.53
C ASN A 870 -0.80 15.92 -34.75
N LYS A 871 -0.82 14.62 -34.47
CA LYS A 871 -1.92 13.96 -33.74
C LYS A 871 -1.96 14.31 -32.26
N PHE A 872 -1.02 13.76 -31.49
CA PHE A 872 -0.86 14.05 -30.06
C PHE A 872 0.56 14.55 -29.78
N THR A 873 0.70 15.49 -28.86
CA THR A 873 1.99 16.06 -28.47
C THR A 873 2.38 15.59 -27.07
N TYR A 874 3.52 14.91 -26.99
CA TYR A 874 4.17 14.52 -25.73
C TYR A 874 5.24 15.53 -25.36
N GLY A 875 5.35 15.84 -24.06
CA GLY A 875 6.55 16.46 -23.52
C GLY A 875 7.66 15.41 -23.36
N LEU A 876 8.89 15.75 -23.68
CA LEU A 876 10.06 14.89 -23.45
C LEU A 876 11.08 15.62 -22.59
N HIS A 877 11.57 14.92 -21.57
CA HIS A 877 12.62 15.39 -20.68
C HIS A 877 13.64 14.27 -20.48
N PHE A 878 14.82 14.45 -21.08
CA PHE A 878 15.95 13.56 -20.90
C PHE A 878 16.90 14.18 -19.88
N ALA A 879 17.22 13.40 -18.86
CA ALA A 879 18.11 13.79 -17.78
C ALA A 879 19.27 12.79 -17.72
N ASN A 880 20.42 13.24 -17.23
CA ASN A 880 21.46 12.27 -16.94
C ASN A 880 21.01 11.37 -15.79
N THR A 881 20.83 12.01 -14.63
CA THR A 881 20.49 11.36 -13.36
C THR A 881 19.13 11.89 -12.88
N PRO A 882 18.32 11.11 -12.14
CA PRO A 882 17.10 11.64 -11.54
C PRO A 882 17.44 12.77 -10.55
N PRO A 883 16.64 13.85 -10.48
CA PRO A 883 16.94 15.02 -9.64
C PRO A 883 17.00 14.68 -8.14
N LYS A 884 16.34 13.59 -7.74
CA LYS A 884 16.44 13.02 -6.41
C LYS A 884 16.18 11.52 -6.49
N ARG A 885 17.00 10.77 -5.77
CA ARG A 885 16.77 9.35 -5.50
C ARG A 885 16.34 9.17 -4.04
N ASP A 886 15.26 8.45 -3.81
CA ASP A 886 14.79 8.15 -2.44
C ASP A 886 15.42 6.87 -1.88
N SER A 887 15.55 5.82 -2.71
CA SER A 887 16.17 4.55 -2.33
C SER A 887 16.86 3.90 -3.52
N TRP A 888 17.77 2.95 -3.27
CA TRP A 888 18.30 2.05 -4.30
C TRP A 888 17.30 0.95 -4.67
N LEU A 889 16.26 0.76 -3.88
CA LEU A 889 15.19 -0.19 -4.18
C LEU A 889 14.19 0.39 -5.19
N ASP A 890 13.98 1.71 -5.17
CA ASP A 890 13.07 2.42 -6.08
C ASP A 890 13.70 3.78 -6.42
N VAL A 891 14.41 3.78 -7.53
CA VAL A 891 15.23 4.91 -7.97
C VAL A 891 14.40 6.04 -8.58
N LEU A 892 13.20 5.75 -9.08
CA LEU A 892 12.30 6.74 -9.69
C LEU A 892 11.36 7.40 -8.69
N HIS A 893 11.07 6.77 -7.54
CA HIS A 893 10.17 7.35 -6.54
C HIS A 893 10.59 8.75 -6.07
N GLY A 894 11.89 8.97 -5.88
CA GLY A 894 12.40 10.30 -5.49
C GLY A 894 12.08 11.37 -6.54
N TRP A 895 12.15 11.01 -7.83
CA TRP A 895 11.78 11.90 -8.93
C TRP A 895 10.28 12.21 -8.90
N VAL A 896 9.44 11.18 -8.78
CA VAL A 896 7.98 11.36 -8.67
C VAL A 896 7.62 12.26 -7.48
N GLN A 897 8.27 12.11 -6.32
CA GLN A 897 8.05 12.97 -5.17
C GLN A 897 8.50 14.42 -5.39
N VAL A 898 9.58 14.64 -6.16
CA VAL A 898 10.01 15.99 -6.56
C VAL A 898 8.98 16.62 -7.48
N ASN A 899 8.54 15.92 -8.54
CA ASN A 899 7.55 16.43 -9.48
C ASN A 899 6.19 16.68 -8.79
N ARG A 900 5.77 15.81 -7.87
CA ARG A 900 4.61 16.03 -7.01
C ARG A 900 4.68 17.34 -6.25
N ARG A 901 5.85 17.69 -5.70
CA ARG A 901 6.04 18.90 -4.86
C ARG A 901 6.22 20.16 -5.68
N ARG A 902 6.99 20.07 -6.77
CA ARG A 902 7.45 21.22 -7.57
C ARG A 902 6.53 21.50 -8.75
N GLY A 903 5.77 20.50 -9.22
CA GLY A 903 5.17 20.53 -10.54
C GLY A 903 6.23 20.63 -11.63
N ASN A 904 5.83 21.09 -12.81
CA ASN A 904 6.76 21.36 -13.90
C ASN A 904 7.29 22.82 -13.82
N PRO A 905 8.61 23.01 -13.63
CA PRO A 905 9.19 24.34 -13.49
C PRO A 905 9.29 25.15 -14.80
N SER A 906 9.24 24.52 -15.97
CA SER A 906 9.42 25.23 -17.24
C SER A 906 8.15 25.92 -17.73
N THR A 907 6.99 25.54 -17.19
CA THR A 907 5.63 25.83 -17.70
C THR A 907 5.34 25.37 -19.14
N MET A 908 6.36 25.13 -19.95
CA MET A 908 6.28 24.71 -21.36
C MET A 908 5.57 23.36 -21.51
N LEU A 909 5.86 22.41 -20.63
CA LEU A 909 5.22 21.09 -20.61
C LEU A 909 4.03 21.05 -19.65
N ASN A 910 3.48 22.19 -19.22
CA ASN A 910 2.29 22.18 -18.37
C ASN A 910 1.10 21.61 -19.15
N ASN A 911 0.27 20.82 -18.48
CA ASN A 911 -0.96 20.23 -19.01
C ASN A 911 -0.78 19.22 -20.16
N MET A 912 0.42 18.69 -20.37
CA MET A 912 0.65 17.57 -21.29
C MET A 912 1.36 16.43 -20.56
N PRO A 913 1.09 15.17 -20.92
CA PRO A 913 1.87 14.02 -20.44
C PRO A 913 3.35 14.20 -20.80
N VAL A 914 4.22 14.06 -19.82
CA VAL A 914 5.68 14.14 -20.01
C VAL A 914 6.31 12.75 -19.89
N VAL A 915 7.21 12.44 -20.80
CA VAL A 915 8.09 11.27 -20.74
C VAL A 915 9.46 11.71 -20.23
N HIS A 916 9.78 11.28 -19.01
CA HIS A 916 11.04 11.48 -18.32
C HIS A 916 11.94 10.27 -18.54
N ILE A 917 13.13 10.46 -19.11
CA ILE A 917 14.11 9.38 -19.35
C ILE A 917 15.45 9.73 -18.68
N THR A 918 16.09 8.77 -18.01
CA THR A 918 17.39 8.96 -17.31
C THR A 918 18.29 7.73 -17.39
N GLY A 919 19.63 7.93 -17.33
CA GLY A 919 20.64 6.87 -17.46
C GLY A 919 21.55 6.57 -16.25
N ASP A 920 22.01 7.56 -15.47
CA ASP A 920 23.13 7.45 -14.48
C ASP A 920 22.82 6.68 -13.18
N LYS A 921 21.83 5.80 -13.14
CA LYS A 921 21.64 4.94 -11.95
C LYS A 921 21.52 3.46 -12.27
N HIS A 922 21.67 3.03 -13.53
CA HIS A 922 21.87 1.63 -13.94
C HIS A 922 20.79 0.63 -13.48
N PHE A 923 19.53 1.08 -13.28
CA PHE A 923 18.41 0.18 -12.98
C PHE A 923 17.38 0.24 -14.10
N CYS A 924 16.91 -0.92 -14.55
CA CYS A 924 15.70 -0.98 -15.36
C CYS A 924 14.52 -0.62 -14.46
N ALA A 925 14.01 0.60 -14.58
CA ALA A 925 12.86 1.05 -13.80
C ALA A 925 11.88 1.83 -14.65
N THR A 926 10.59 1.69 -14.37
CA THR A 926 9.52 2.44 -15.01
C THR A 926 8.45 2.79 -14.00
N CYS A 927 7.90 3.99 -14.10
CA CYS A 927 6.80 4.45 -13.27
C CYS A 927 5.84 5.29 -14.11
N PHE A 928 4.53 5.11 -13.92
CA PHE A 928 3.53 5.95 -14.57
C PHE A 928 2.64 6.61 -13.51
N ALA A 929 2.86 7.89 -13.26
CA ALA A 929 2.31 8.61 -12.11
C ALA A 929 1.85 10.02 -12.49
N GLY A 930 0.64 10.41 -12.07
CA GLY A 930 0.08 11.73 -12.35
C GLY A 930 -0.11 12.06 -13.84
N GLY A 931 -0.15 11.04 -14.71
CA GLY A 931 -0.19 11.18 -16.17
C GLY A 931 1.18 11.21 -16.86
N ASP A 932 2.28 11.28 -16.11
CA ASP A 932 3.65 11.27 -16.63
C ASP A 932 4.24 9.86 -16.63
N LEU A 933 5.11 9.60 -17.61
CA LEU A 933 5.92 8.38 -17.69
C LEU A 933 7.35 8.70 -17.24
N TYR A 934 7.88 7.90 -16.33
CA TYR A 934 9.25 7.96 -15.85
C TYR A 934 9.94 6.66 -16.22
N VAL A 935 11.06 6.75 -16.93
CA VAL A 935 11.84 5.60 -17.37
C VAL A 935 13.29 5.82 -16.95
N MET A 936 13.87 4.77 -16.36
CA MET A 936 15.31 4.66 -16.20
C MET A 936 15.80 3.53 -17.07
N GLY A 937 16.79 3.84 -17.91
CA GLY A 937 17.40 2.90 -18.80
C GLY A 937 18.23 1.84 -18.09
N PRO A 938 18.32 0.62 -18.67
CA PRO A 938 19.40 -0.29 -18.32
C PRO A 938 20.77 0.32 -18.63
N ALA A 939 21.79 -0.15 -17.91
CA ALA A 939 23.19 0.16 -18.23
C ALA A 939 23.78 -0.85 -19.23
N ALA A 940 24.86 -0.50 -19.94
CA ALA A 940 25.62 -1.50 -20.69
C ALA A 940 26.75 -2.16 -19.86
N THR A 941 26.81 -1.90 -18.56
CA THR A 941 27.93 -2.22 -17.69
C THR A 941 27.55 -3.11 -16.50
N HIS A 942 28.53 -3.87 -16.00
CA HIS A 942 28.44 -4.56 -14.72
C HIS A 942 28.87 -3.63 -13.57
N THR A 943 28.41 -3.95 -12.37
CA THR A 943 28.90 -3.38 -11.11
C THR A 943 30.41 -3.56 -11.01
N ASP A 944 31.13 -2.48 -10.79
CA ASP A 944 32.59 -2.47 -10.83
C ASP A 944 33.24 -2.29 -9.44
N SER A 945 34.56 -2.21 -9.39
CA SER A 945 35.30 -1.97 -8.14
C SER A 945 34.97 -0.61 -7.51
N PHE A 946 34.45 0.36 -8.27
CA PHE A 946 33.97 1.60 -7.69
C PHE A 946 32.70 1.40 -6.90
N ALA A 947 31.77 0.55 -7.35
CA ALA A 947 30.62 0.19 -6.53
C ALA A 947 31.04 -0.39 -5.17
N GLU A 948 32.14 -1.15 -5.10
CA GLU A 948 32.71 -1.62 -3.83
C GLU A 948 33.29 -0.46 -3.00
N LEU A 949 34.08 0.43 -3.62
CA LEU A 949 34.69 1.58 -2.96
C LEU A 949 33.68 2.65 -2.50
N ALA A 950 32.58 2.82 -3.24
CA ALA A 950 31.52 3.80 -2.97
C ALA A 950 30.53 3.33 -1.88
N GLY A 951 30.89 2.27 -1.13
CA GLY A 951 30.11 1.78 0.00
C GLY A 951 29.14 0.65 -0.34
N GLY A 952 29.43 -0.14 -1.39
CA GLY A 952 28.65 -1.33 -1.76
C GLY A 952 27.37 -0.98 -2.51
N LEU A 953 27.50 -0.38 -3.71
CA LEU A 953 26.35 -0.11 -4.57
C LEU A 953 25.66 -1.42 -4.98
N PRO A 954 24.33 -1.41 -5.18
CA PRO A 954 23.62 -2.56 -5.70
C PRO A 954 24.04 -2.90 -7.13
N GLU A 955 23.72 -4.11 -7.56
CA GLU A 955 24.07 -4.57 -8.90
C GLU A 955 23.28 -3.85 -9.99
N ASN A 956 23.98 -3.49 -11.07
CA ASN A 956 23.38 -2.90 -12.26
C ASN A 956 22.40 -3.87 -12.93
N ASN A 957 21.31 -3.38 -13.50
CA ASN A 957 20.51 -4.12 -14.48
C ASN A 957 20.97 -3.74 -15.88
N SER A 958 21.59 -4.69 -16.57
CA SER A 958 22.18 -4.42 -17.89
C SER A 958 21.20 -4.70 -19.02
N GLY A 959 21.30 -3.99 -20.15
CA GLY A 959 20.38 -4.17 -21.29
C GLY A 959 20.24 -2.94 -22.20
N VAL A 960 19.19 -2.93 -23.02
CA VAL A 960 18.73 -1.79 -23.83
C VAL A 960 17.23 -1.63 -23.66
N ALA A 961 16.70 -0.40 -23.58
CA ALA A 961 15.26 -0.17 -23.44
C ALA A 961 14.62 0.34 -24.74
N PHE A 962 13.36 -0.05 -24.96
CA PHE A 962 12.50 0.47 -26.01
C PHE A 962 11.22 1.02 -25.39
N ILE A 963 10.94 2.30 -25.66
CA ILE A 963 9.80 3.03 -25.11
C ILE A 963 8.84 3.33 -26.24
N GLY A 964 7.63 2.78 -26.17
CA GLY A 964 6.58 2.94 -27.17
C GLY A 964 5.52 3.93 -26.70
N LEU A 965 5.36 5.02 -27.46
CA LEU A 965 4.37 6.07 -27.22
C LEU A 965 3.25 5.99 -28.28
N PRO A 966 1.99 5.78 -27.88
CA PRO A 966 0.88 5.73 -28.83
C PRO A 966 0.66 7.11 -29.49
N ILE A 967 0.61 7.17 -30.81
CA ILE A 967 0.64 8.45 -31.55
C ILE A 967 -0.62 9.31 -31.37
N GLU A 968 -1.71 8.71 -30.90
CA GLU A 968 -3.00 9.36 -30.62
C GLU A 968 -3.17 9.75 -29.15
N GLY A 969 -2.14 9.57 -28.32
CA GLY A 969 -2.14 9.93 -26.90
C GLY A 969 -2.26 8.74 -25.97
N PRO A 970 -1.98 8.92 -24.66
CA PRO A 970 -1.88 7.84 -23.68
C PRO A 970 -3.19 7.06 -23.49
N ASP A 971 -4.34 7.63 -23.82
CA ASP A 971 -5.63 6.96 -23.72
C ASP A 971 -6.00 6.13 -24.97
N SER A 972 -5.23 6.26 -26.06
CA SER A 972 -5.49 5.55 -27.32
C SER A 972 -4.89 4.15 -27.36
N GLY A 973 -3.85 3.87 -26.57
CA GLY A 973 -3.13 2.61 -26.57
C GLY A 973 -2.18 2.49 -25.37
N PRO A 974 -1.70 1.27 -25.05
CA PRO A 974 -0.82 1.07 -23.92
C PRO A 974 0.52 1.76 -24.15
N ILE A 975 1.08 2.31 -23.08
CA ILE A 975 2.49 2.71 -23.06
C ILE A 975 3.33 1.45 -22.92
N HIS A 976 4.34 1.32 -23.78
CA HIS A 976 5.25 0.19 -23.78
C HIS A 976 6.61 0.60 -23.20
N VAL A 977 7.13 -0.17 -22.25
CA VAL A 977 8.55 -0.08 -21.86
C VAL A 977 9.11 -1.49 -21.78
N VAL A 978 9.83 -1.84 -22.84
CA VAL A 978 10.39 -3.17 -23.07
C VAL A 978 11.89 -3.10 -22.80
N HIS A 979 12.40 -4.03 -22.00
CA HIS A 979 13.82 -4.16 -21.72
C HIS A 979 14.35 -5.37 -22.45
N LEU A 980 15.34 -5.17 -23.30
CA LEU A 980 16.05 -6.23 -23.98
C LEU A 980 17.28 -6.61 -23.13
N THR A 981 17.27 -7.83 -22.60
CA THR A 981 18.25 -8.30 -21.61
C THR A 981 19.48 -8.94 -22.29
N PRO A 982 20.63 -9.04 -21.61
CA PRO A 982 21.82 -9.68 -22.15
C PRO A 982 21.58 -11.13 -22.57
N THR A 983 20.81 -11.89 -21.78
CA THR A 983 20.47 -13.29 -22.06
C THR A 983 19.69 -13.41 -23.36
N VAL A 984 18.63 -12.61 -23.54
CA VAL A 984 17.83 -12.62 -24.77
C VAL A 984 18.70 -12.21 -25.96
N MET A 985 19.50 -11.15 -25.86
CA MET A 985 20.38 -10.75 -26.97
C MET A 985 21.41 -11.82 -27.33
N GLN A 986 21.98 -12.52 -26.34
CA GLN A 986 22.99 -13.56 -26.55
C GLN A 986 22.46 -14.71 -27.41
N ASP A 987 21.19 -15.11 -27.20
CA ASP A 987 20.55 -16.20 -27.94
C ASP A 987 20.37 -15.92 -29.43
N TYR A 988 20.33 -14.65 -29.84
CA TYR A 988 20.22 -14.24 -31.24
C TYR A 988 21.55 -13.74 -31.84
N ILE A 989 22.42 -13.12 -31.04
CA ILE A 989 23.73 -12.66 -31.52
C ILE A 989 24.71 -13.82 -31.72
N GLY A 990 24.63 -14.84 -30.86
CA GLY A 990 25.47 -16.03 -30.88
C GLY A 990 25.18 -16.98 -32.04
N GLU A 991 23.98 -16.91 -32.61
CA GLU A 991 23.58 -17.68 -33.78
C GLU A 991 23.62 -16.80 -35.03
N LYS A 992 24.25 -17.26 -36.11
CA LYS A 992 24.49 -16.43 -37.31
C LYS A 992 23.20 -16.04 -38.03
N ASP A 993 22.30 -17.01 -38.21
CA ASP A 993 21.15 -16.91 -39.12
C ASP A 993 19.80 -16.89 -38.38
N LYS A 994 19.81 -16.73 -37.04
CA LYS A 994 18.58 -16.68 -36.24
C LYS A 994 17.95 -15.29 -36.33
N PRO A 995 16.75 -15.14 -36.94
CA PRO A 995 16.11 -13.84 -37.08
C PRO A 995 15.55 -13.36 -35.75
N PHE A 996 15.71 -12.07 -35.46
CA PHE A 996 15.15 -11.47 -34.25
C PHE A 996 13.69 -11.03 -34.48
N PRO A 997 12.74 -11.37 -33.59
CA PRO A 997 11.30 -11.14 -33.79
C PRO A 997 10.89 -9.67 -33.52
N TRP A 998 11.34 -8.73 -34.35
CA TRP A 998 11.12 -7.29 -34.15
C TRP A 998 9.65 -6.86 -34.16
N ASN A 999 8.78 -7.51 -34.94
CA ASN A 999 7.36 -7.19 -34.99
C ASN A 999 6.62 -7.55 -33.70
N GLU A 1000 7.14 -8.53 -32.95
CA GLU A 1000 6.59 -8.95 -31.66
C GLU A 1000 7.13 -8.07 -30.53
N LEU A 1001 8.43 -7.71 -30.60
CA LEU A 1001 9.06 -6.81 -29.64
C LEU A 1001 8.52 -5.38 -29.75
N LEU A 1002 8.44 -4.84 -30.97
CA LEU A 1002 8.07 -3.45 -31.29
C LEU A 1002 6.84 -3.39 -32.22
N PRO A 1003 5.65 -3.80 -31.75
CA PRO A 1003 4.46 -3.87 -32.59
C PRO A 1003 3.98 -2.49 -33.07
N ASN A 1004 3.31 -2.49 -34.23
CA ASN A 1004 2.59 -1.35 -34.82
C ASN A 1004 3.40 -0.03 -34.91
N PRO A 1005 4.61 -0.02 -35.48
CA PRO A 1005 5.40 1.21 -35.61
C PRO A 1005 4.68 2.25 -36.49
N ALA A 1006 4.78 3.52 -36.11
CA ALA A 1006 4.02 4.65 -36.69
C ALA A 1006 4.26 4.93 -38.17
#